data_AF-A0A2E7ET25-F1
#
_entry.id   AF-A0A2E7ET25-F1
#
_cell.length_a   1.000
_cell.length_b   1.000
_cell.length_c   1.000
_cell.angle_alpha   90.00
_cell.angle_beta   90.00
_cell.angle_gamma   90.00
#
_symmetry.space_group_name_H-M   'P 1'
#
loop_
_entity.id
_entity.type
_entity.pdbx_description
1 polymer ?
#
loop_
_entity_poly.entity_id
_entity_poly.type
_entity_poly.pdbx_seq_one_letter_code
_entity_poly.pdbx_strand_id
1 'polypeptide(L)'
;MTKCSARRTRLRRQAPSLETLEDRRLLTTVGGSIVTDTAWTLEESPYEVKSDVTVRENATLIIEPGVVIHFDEGTDLEIEGHLIAEGTAQQRITFDRAAGEPRWDGLKFENSLADNRVSYADMRYGDGQGEAIDVDESRLLLDNITWTGTRGTILELDHPSLIVRNSHFPTSNGGEVIHGEKISGNEYLIIENNLFENSNNGGDVIDFLGAERPGPVLQILNNVFMGGGDDGLDLDGTDAHIEGNLFMNFRKNTGRNTTSNAIATGLPQNGDDNRTEVTIVRNIFVNNDHALLLKEDAFATIQNNVFVGSNRAVIQFNEVGGTAVKGAGKGAAIRGNIFAENNQLFKNLIDTAGFTTQLTIDDSWLPNEVVKFSDNNINAHDLGEGNLSGDPLFVDPASIDFRLRPESPARGQGSMNLDMGAYVEAGPVIVQGIGDDDSDAIFRVGGPGITHYRYRLNGGDYAALRSVELPIELTEVSTDDQKIDIVGMNSAGEWSVPTASAFGNSTRIISPERIRVGESLPIVVQHRDWQDRVNPTTTELLEFNNSEQLSAVSLQMKKGVASFAPVVTATDDFELLLPQQESTRRIEVLSANFPTEEYTGALEQSTVWSADIERHIKSDLVIPTNVTLTIEPGTRILLGEKVNIIVEGRLMSRGTSSDPIVFNSLNQAAPWGGIVVSDGESQFENTFFTNGGADSSRKFGHSNSQPLLMTQNAALDCDSCYVINNVGKAFGARNSFVHIDNSVISDVDTGGEFSRSVAEIQNTWLKNISDGERDSFVDDDNDGFYFSGAHTSGAPSRIAHSYVIDTKDDGLDHNGANLVIESAWIEGAYHEGIASSNKNFVEISDSVFIGNNQGVEAGYGSPNLNISQSVITGNRNDIDAGNPITAGLRFGDSYDGRNGDYEGQITAEYLILSDNGDNVRNHDSSIPGPKAGAIEITRSLTNDVDYSANGNLAGIPVFGSAMHLLRASAGFADGPDGLPLGRAIHPTSFVFSPASPADFNGDGVLSADDIDLLCGKMGSEDAEFDLNSDGIVDESDRYMMVFDYLNSTFGDANLDGIFTSSDFVYVFQRGKYEDQTLSNAGWADGDWNCDGKFSSKDLVLALQTGDYNEAAAISAALDALDEWEEKRGRIVRRA
;
A
#
# COMPACT_ATOMS: atom_id res chain seq x y z
N MET A 1 72.48 -39.30 -32.52
CA MET A 1 72.16 -40.52 -31.74
C MET A 1 72.23 -40.19 -30.26
N THR A 2 71.21 -40.62 -29.51
CA THR A 2 71.16 -40.82 -28.06
C THR A 2 71.08 -39.61 -27.11
N LYS A 3 69.89 -39.51 -26.48
CA LYS A 3 69.50 -39.02 -25.12
C LYS A 3 70.39 -38.01 -24.38
N CYS A 4 69.76 -36.96 -23.85
CA CYS A 4 69.92 -36.62 -22.43
C CYS A 4 68.72 -35.83 -21.90
N SER A 5 68.04 -36.37 -20.88
CA SER A 5 67.10 -35.65 -20.02
C SER A 5 67.83 -35.21 -18.75
N ALA A 6 67.41 -34.06 -18.19
CA ALA A 6 67.01 -33.88 -16.79
C ALA A 6 67.34 -32.49 -16.22
N ARG A 7 66.30 -31.91 -15.61
CA ARG A 7 66.27 -31.01 -14.44
C ARG A 7 66.85 -29.59 -14.57
N ARG A 8 65.95 -28.60 -14.49
CA ARG A 8 66.19 -27.37 -13.72
C ARG A 8 64.94 -26.93 -12.94
N THR A 9 65.22 -26.61 -11.69
CA THR A 9 64.44 -26.25 -10.52
C THR A 9 63.59 -24.99 -10.71
N ARG A 10 62.31 -25.02 -10.31
CA ARG A 10 61.46 -23.82 -10.17
C ARG A 10 61.71 -23.17 -8.80
N LEU A 11 61.91 -21.86 -8.83
CA LEU A 11 62.06 -20.96 -7.68
C LEU A 11 60.77 -20.94 -6.83
N ARG A 12 60.93 -21.07 -5.51
CA ARG A 12 59.91 -20.74 -4.49
C ARG A 12 59.63 -19.23 -4.57
N ARG A 13 58.37 -18.85 -4.84
CA ARG A 13 57.79 -17.62 -4.30
C ARG A 13 56.97 -18.02 -3.07
N GLN A 14 57.23 -17.36 -1.94
CA GLN A 14 56.43 -17.48 -0.72
C GLN A 14 54.98 -17.12 -1.03
N ALA A 15 54.05 -17.96 -0.58
CA ALA A 15 52.66 -17.56 -0.41
C ALA A 15 52.60 -16.55 0.75
N PRO A 16 51.85 -15.44 0.64
CA PRO A 16 51.53 -14.61 1.79
C PRO A 16 50.66 -15.43 2.77
N SER A 17 50.87 -15.22 4.06
CA SER A 17 50.06 -15.81 5.13
C SER A 17 48.62 -15.28 5.08
N LEU A 18 47.69 -16.08 5.61
CA LEU A 18 46.25 -15.81 5.75
C LEU A 18 45.91 -14.60 6.66
N GLU A 19 46.87 -13.74 6.98
CA GLU A 19 46.77 -12.71 8.02
C GLU A 19 46.65 -11.28 7.43
N THR A 20 46.28 -11.14 6.15
CA THR A 20 46.13 -9.83 5.49
C THR A 20 44.92 -9.75 4.56
N LEU A 21 43.79 -10.36 4.93
CA LEU A 21 42.50 -10.20 4.22
C LEU A 21 41.36 -9.70 5.13
N GLU A 22 41.60 -9.59 6.44
CA GLU A 22 40.89 -8.66 7.31
C GLU A 22 41.67 -7.33 7.32
N ASP A 23 41.63 -6.61 6.21
CA ASP A 23 41.90 -5.17 6.28
C ASP A 23 40.83 -4.61 7.23
N ARG A 24 41.24 -4.42 8.49
CA ARG A 24 40.48 -3.72 9.53
C ARG A 24 39.98 -2.42 8.93
N ARG A 25 38.70 -2.36 8.51
CA ARG A 25 37.98 -1.09 8.55
C ARG A 25 38.10 -0.64 10.01
N LEU A 26 38.81 0.46 10.21
CA LEU A 26 38.89 1.07 11.53
C LEU A 26 37.46 1.41 11.91
N LEU A 27 37.00 0.86 13.04
CA LEU A 27 35.71 1.23 13.61
C LEU A 27 35.67 2.75 13.81
N THR A 28 34.61 3.40 13.34
CA THR A 28 34.47 4.85 13.48
C THR A 28 33.95 5.15 14.88
N THR A 29 34.85 5.50 15.80
CA THR A 29 34.48 5.83 17.18
C THR A 29 33.82 7.20 17.26
N VAL A 30 32.65 7.25 17.90
CA VAL A 30 31.85 8.46 18.13
C VAL A 30 31.48 8.60 19.61
N GLY A 31 31.12 9.80 20.02
CA GLY A 31 30.74 10.15 21.40
C GLY A 31 30.77 11.66 21.65
N GLY A 32 30.05 12.13 22.66
CA GLY A 32 29.94 13.53 23.02
C GLY A 32 28.94 14.31 22.15
N SER A 33 29.02 15.63 22.17
CA SER A 33 27.98 16.47 21.56
C SER A 33 28.23 16.76 20.08
N ILE A 34 27.22 16.51 19.25
CA ILE A 34 27.12 16.97 17.86
C ILE A 34 26.50 18.37 17.88
N VAL A 35 27.29 19.38 17.53
CA VAL A 35 26.91 20.81 17.58
C VAL A 35 26.82 21.46 16.19
N THR A 36 27.06 20.68 15.15
CA THR A 36 26.96 21.05 13.74
C THR A 36 26.49 19.84 12.97
N ASP A 37 25.81 20.07 11.84
CA ASP A 37 25.30 19.00 10.99
C ASP A 37 26.36 17.95 10.68
N THR A 38 26.00 16.70 10.90
CA THR A 38 26.88 15.54 10.83
C THR A 38 26.17 14.41 10.11
N ALA A 39 26.87 13.71 9.22
CA ALA A 39 26.37 12.52 8.55
C ALA A 39 27.14 11.28 9.02
N TRP A 40 26.40 10.24 9.38
CA TRP A 40 26.91 8.89 9.56
C TRP A 40 26.67 8.10 8.28
N THR A 41 27.75 7.76 7.59
CA THR A 41 27.73 7.22 6.22
C THR A 41 27.94 5.71 6.19
N LEU A 42 27.41 5.05 5.17
CA LEU A 42 27.61 3.61 4.97
C LEU A 42 29.09 3.26 4.73
N GLU A 43 29.87 4.20 4.17
CA GLU A 43 31.31 4.02 3.94
C GLU A 43 32.09 3.89 5.25
N GLU A 44 31.69 4.64 6.28
CA GLU A 44 32.33 4.70 7.59
C GLU A 44 31.72 3.72 8.62
N SER A 45 30.66 3.00 8.23
CA SER A 45 30.04 1.93 9.02
C SER A 45 30.98 0.73 9.22
N PRO A 46 31.00 0.09 10.41
CA PRO A 46 30.16 0.40 11.57
C PRO A 46 30.71 1.55 12.45
N TYR A 47 29.79 2.26 13.09
CA TYR A 47 30.07 3.28 14.11
C TYR A 47 30.10 2.65 15.51
N GLU A 48 31.01 3.11 16.37
CA GLU A 48 31.13 2.64 17.76
C GLU A 48 30.95 3.81 18.73
N VAL A 49 29.83 3.82 19.44
CA VAL A 49 29.49 4.81 20.46
C VAL A 49 30.14 4.41 21.79
N LYS A 50 31.17 5.16 22.21
CA LYS A 50 31.95 4.88 23.42
C LYS A 50 31.58 5.74 24.64
N SER A 51 30.67 6.68 24.42
CA SER A 51 30.03 7.56 25.40
C SER A 51 28.82 8.18 24.74
N ASP A 52 27.82 8.58 25.51
CA ASP A 52 26.60 9.27 25.11
C ASP A 52 26.84 10.26 23.96
N VAL A 53 25.98 10.21 22.96
CA VAL A 53 25.99 11.15 21.84
C VAL A 53 24.77 12.05 21.99
N THR A 54 25.00 13.35 22.18
CA THR A 54 23.91 14.33 22.20
C THR A 54 23.93 15.15 20.91
N VAL A 55 22.90 15.03 20.09
CA VAL A 55 22.64 15.95 18.98
C VAL A 55 22.01 17.20 19.58
N ARG A 56 22.77 18.29 19.64
CA ARG A 56 22.35 19.53 20.29
C ARG A 56 21.31 20.28 19.47
N GLU A 57 20.58 21.17 20.14
CA GLU A 57 19.70 22.14 19.48
C GLU A 57 20.39 22.78 18.24
N ASN A 58 19.67 22.83 17.13
CA ASN A 58 20.12 23.37 15.83
C ASN A 58 21.21 22.56 15.10
N ALA A 59 21.55 21.35 15.54
CA ALA A 59 22.36 20.41 14.77
C ALA A 59 21.49 19.28 14.21
N THR A 60 21.81 18.82 13.00
CA THR A 60 21.20 17.62 12.41
C THR A 60 22.18 16.45 12.41
N LEU A 61 21.72 15.27 12.82
CA LEU A 61 22.39 13.99 12.56
C LEU A 61 21.63 13.26 11.45
N ILE A 62 22.32 12.97 10.34
CA ILE A 62 21.81 12.14 9.25
C ILE A 62 22.47 10.77 9.33
N ILE A 63 21.70 9.69 9.32
CA ILE A 63 22.19 8.31 9.30
C ILE A 63 21.76 7.68 7.97
N GLU A 64 22.72 7.32 7.12
CA GLU A 64 22.45 6.76 5.79
C GLU A 64 21.85 5.33 5.86
N PRO A 65 21.10 4.90 4.83
CA PRO A 65 20.60 3.53 4.72
C PRO A 65 21.72 2.48 4.86
N GLY A 66 21.43 1.40 5.60
CA GLY A 66 22.35 0.28 5.83
C GLY A 66 23.45 0.52 6.86
N VAL A 67 23.50 1.69 7.52
CA VAL A 67 24.48 1.98 8.58
C VAL A 67 24.24 1.09 9.80
N VAL A 68 25.33 0.61 10.39
CA VAL A 68 25.33 -0.18 11.63
C VAL A 68 26.03 0.62 12.73
N ILE A 69 25.38 0.73 13.89
CA ILE A 69 25.87 1.50 15.05
C ILE A 69 25.92 0.56 16.25
N HIS A 70 27.08 0.53 16.91
CA HIS A 70 27.36 -0.28 18.08
C HIS A 70 27.55 0.60 19.31
N PHE A 71 26.75 0.40 20.34
CA PHE A 71 26.80 1.16 21.59
C PHE A 71 27.48 0.37 22.72
N ASP A 72 28.37 1.03 23.47
CA ASP A 72 28.90 0.50 24.73
C ASP A 72 27.81 0.47 25.81
N GLU A 73 28.02 -0.32 26.88
CA GLU A 73 27.08 -0.41 28.02
C GLU A 73 26.75 0.97 28.60
N GLY A 74 25.45 1.22 28.78
CA GLY A 74 24.96 2.45 29.42
C GLY A 74 25.23 3.72 28.63
N THR A 75 25.30 3.62 27.29
CA THR A 75 25.41 4.77 26.39
C THR A 75 24.12 4.96 25.61
N ASP A 76 23.77 6.22 25.33
CA ASP A 76 22.57 6.60 24.57
C ASP A 76 22.90 7.43 23.31
N LEU A 77 21.85 7.68 22.53
CA LEU A 77 21.79 8.75 21.53
C LEU A 77 20.63 9.69 21.87
N GLU A 78 20.97 10.86 22.39
CA GLU A 78 20.06 11.92 22.81
C GLU A 78 19.91 12.98 21.73
N ILE A 79 18.68 13.39 21.44
CA ILE A 79 18.30 14.29 20.37
C ILE A 79 17.57 15.51 20.95
N GLU A 80 18.33 16.57 21.22
CA GLU A 80 17.81 17.94 21.44
C GLU A 80 17.62 18.68 20.09
N GLY A 81 18.34 18.22 19.05
CA GLY A 81 18.38 18.78 17.70
C GLY A 81 17.46 18.04 16.73
N HIS A 82 17.99 17.58 15.59
CA HIS A 82 17.23 16.88 14.54
C HIS A 82 17.90 15.56 14.14
N LEU A 83 17.13 14.46 14.12
CA LEU A 83 17.58 13.16 13.63
C LEU A 83 16.86 12.78 12.32
N ILE A 84 17.64 12.42 11.30
CA ILE A 84 17.14 11.78 10.06
C ILE A 84 17.83 10.42 9.93
N ALA A 85 17.12 9.34 10.25
CA ALA A 85 17.58 7.97 10.11
C ALA A 85 16.59 7.17 9.24
N GLU A 86 16.66 7.37 7.92
CA GLU A 86 15.71 6.79 6.96
C GLU A 86 16.39 5.66 6.16
N GLY A 87 16.21 4.42 6.61
CA GLY A 87 16.66 3.23 5.88
C GLY A 87 15.72 2.86 4.72
N THR A 88 16.00 1.72 4.08
CA THR A 88 15.08 1.10 3.11
C THR A 88 14.82 -0.36 3.49
N ALA A 89 13.80 -0.99 2.90
CA ALA A 89 13.51 -2.41 3.13
C ALA A 89 14.73 -3.32 2.85
N GLN A 90 15.55 -2.99 1.87
CA GLN A 90 16.76 -3.74 1.51
C GLN A 90 18.02 -3.29 2.28
N GLN A 91 18.03 -2.07 2.81
CA GLN A 91 19.17 -1.48 3.52
C GLN A 91 18.70 -0.84 4.83
N ARG A 92 18.27 -1.69 5.76
CA ARG A 92 17.82 -1.26 7.09
C ARG A 92 18.98 -0.70 7.92
N ILE A 93 18.71 0.32 8.72
CA ILE A 93 19.67 0.84 9.71
C ILE A 93 19.66 -0.08 10.93
N THR A 94 20.82 -0.38 11.52
CA THR A 94 20.90 -1.22 12.72
C THR A 94 21.50 -0.45 13.89
N PHE A 95 20.72 -0.30 14.96
CA PHE A 95 21.19 0.15 16.27
C PHE A 95 21.36 -1.08 17.18
N ASP A 96 22.57 -1.38 17.60
CA ASP A 96 22.86 -2.56 18.42
C ASP A 96 23.89 -2.23 19.50
N ARG A 97 24.01 -3.09 20.50
CA ARG A 97 25.14 -3.04 21.45
C ARG A 97 26.43 -3.53 20.78
N ALA A 98 27.57 -3.11 21.33
CA ALA A 98 28.86 -3.69 20.99
C ALA A 98 28.90 -5.19 21.34
N ALA A 99 29.59 -5.99 20.51
CA ALA A 99 29.58 -7.44 20.63
C ALA A 99 30.12 -7.91 22.00
N GLY A 100 29.25 -8.56 22.78
CA GLY A 100 29.58 -9.10 24.10
C GLY A 100 29.37 -8.12 25.27
N GLU A 101 28.99 -6.87 25.00
CA GLU A 101 28.63 -5.89 26.03
C GLU A 101 27.20 -6.11 26.56
N PRO A 102 26.85 -5.56 27.73
CA PRO A 102 25.46 -5.39 28.20
C PRO A 102 24.59 -4.50 27.30
N ARG A 103 23.42 -4.09 27.79
CA ARG A 103 22.48 -3.22 27.05
C ARG A 103 23.01 -1.79 26.95
N TRP A 104 22.66 -1.12 25.86
CA TRP A 104 22.80 0.33 25.74
C TRP A 104 21.48 1.00 26.11
N ASP A 105 21.49 2.31 26.38
CA ASP A 105 20.37 2.98 27.02
C ASP A 105 19.25 3.39 26.05
N GLY A 106 19.48 3.34 24.74
CA GLY A 106 18.42 3.60 23.75
C GLY A 106 18.48 5.00 23.15
N LEU A 107 17.38 5.39 22.49
CA LEU A 107 17.24 6.73 21.90
C LEU A 107 16.45 7.63 22.82
N LYS A 108 16.86 8.89 22.91
CA LYS A 108 16.14 9.89 23.70
C LYS A 108 15.84 11.12 22.86
N PHE A 109 14.60 11.57 22.84
CA PHE A 109 14.19 12.82 22.21
C PHE A 109 13.72 13.77 23.31
N GLU A 110 14.48 14.83 23.56
CA GLU A 110 14.15 15.82 24.59
C GLU A 110 13.90 17.18 23.95
N ASN A 111 12.70 17.74 24.16
CA ASN A 111 12.35 19.10 23.75
C ASN A 111 12.60 19.40 22.25
N SER A 112 12.55 18.38 21.40
CA SER A 112 12.82 18.49 19.96
C SER A 112 11.54 18.40 19.15
N LEU A 113 11.03 19.56 18.72
CA LEU A 113 9.92 19.65 17.77
C LEU A 113 10.38 19.64 16.30
N ALA A 114 11.64 19.30 16.05
CA ALA A 114 12.16 19.04 14.71
C ALA A 114 11.44 17.85 14.07
N ASP A 115 11.60 17.68 12.76
CA ASP A 115 11.01 16.56 12.03
C ASP A 115 11.87 15.29 12.19
N ASN A 116 11.94 14.77 13.42
CA ASN A 116 12.75 13.60 13.70
C ASN A 116 12.14 12.35 13.08
N ARG A 117 12.96 11.57 12.37
CA ARG A 117 12.52 10.38 11.65
C ARG A 117 13.45 9.22 11.89
N VAL A 118 12.86 8.08 12.22
CA VAL A 118 13.51 6.77 12.15
C VAL A 118 12.61 5.87 11.31
N SER A 119 13.14 5.38 10.19
CA SER A 119 12.41 4.46 9.33
C SER A 119 13.27 3.31 8.83
N TYR A 120 12.65 2.14 8.63
CA TYR A 120 13.32 0.90 8.22
C TYR A 120 14.57 0.61 9.07
N ALA A 121 14.40 0.52 10.39
CA ALA A 121 15.50 0.32 11.33
C ALA A 121 15.25 -0.83 12.31
N ASP A 122 16.34 -1.53 12.65
CA ASP A 122 16.38 -2.58 13.66
C ASP A 122 16.97 -2.01 14.96
N MET A 123 16.20 -2.09 16.05
CA MET A 123 16.57 -1.63 17.38
C MET A 123 16.86 -2.82 18.29
N ARG A 124 18.14 -3.04 18.63
CA ARG A 124 18.56 -4.25 19.35
C ARG A 124 19.17 -3.94 20.71
N TYR A 125 18.64 -4.58 21.76
CA TYR A 125 19.15 -4.52 23.13
C TYR A 125 19.31 -3.10 23.74
N GLY A 126 18.50 -2.14 23.29
CA GLY A 126 18.66 -0.71 23.60
C GLY A 126 17.81 -0.16 24.73
N ASP A 127 17.60 -0.91 25.82
CA ASP A 127 16.74 -0.58 26.96
C ASP A 127 17.49 -0.65 28.30
N GLY A 128 18.76 -0.25 28.32
CA GLY A 128 19.63 -0.27 29.49
C GLY A 128 19.14 0.61 30.64
N GLN A 129 18.46 1.72 30.33
CA GLN A 129 17.90 2.66 31.30
C GLN A 129 16.47 2.32 31.75
N GLY A 130 15.78 1.44 31.02
CA GLY A 130 14.41 1.00 31.33
C GLY A 130 13.54 0.88 30.08
N GLU A 131 13.76 1.79 29.14
CA GLU A 131 12.98 2.00 27.93
C GLU A 131 13.88 2.05 26.68
N ALA A 132 13.35 1.70 25.50
CA ALA A 132 14.13 1.71 24.26
C ALA A 132 14.18 3.07 23.56
N ILE A 133 13.06 3.80 23.60
CA ILE A 133 12.92 5.15 23.06
C ILE A 133 12.12 5.98 24.06
N ASP A 134 12.71 7.07 24.52
CA ASP A 134 12.07 8.10 25.35
C ASP A 134 11.73 9.31 24.48
N VAL A 135 10.48 9.79 24.55
CA VAL A 135 9.96 10.95 23.82
C VAL A 135 9.35 11.93 24.81
N ASP A 136 10.09 12.97 25.13
CA ASP A 136 9.70 14.05 26.05
C ASP A 136 9.55 15.38 25.29
N GLU A 137 8.35 15.95 25.29
CA GLU A 137 7.99 17.21 24.61
C GLU A 137 8.53 17.28 23.15
N SER A 138 8.48 16.16 22.44
CA SER A 138 9.18 15.96 21.16
C SER A 138 8.30 15.42 20.04
N ARG A 139 8.70 15.72 18.80
CA ARG A 139 8.10 15.17 17.57
C ARG A 139 8.95 14.04 17.03
N LEU A 140 8.30 12.94 16.67
CA LEU A 140 8.97 11.77 16.09
C LEU A 140 8.04 11.02 15.12
N LEU A 141 8.61 10.57 14.00
CA LEU A 141 8.02 9.54 13.14
C LEU A 141 8.83 8.26 13.26
N LEU A 142 8.15 7.17 13.63
CA LEU A 142 8.66 5.81 13.59
C LEU A 142 7.90 5.02 12.52
N ASP A 143 8.62 4.47 11.54
CA ASP A 143 8.00 3.74 10.42
C ASP A 143 8.80 2.49 10.05
N ASN A 144 8.18 1.31 9.99
CA ASN A 144 8.87 0.04 9.67
C ASN A 144 10.01 -0.32 10.66
N ILE A 145 9.77 -0.16 11.96
CA ILE A 145 10.75 -0.46 13.02
C ILE A 145 10.54 -1.88 13.57
N THR A 146 11.64 -2.55 13.87
CA THR A 146 11.66 -3.84 14.56
C THR A 146 12.51 -3.71 15.82
N TRP A 147 12.04 -4.28 16.94
CA TRP A 147 12.83 -4.38 18.16
C TRP A 147 13.24 -5.83 18.41
N THR A 148 14.48 -6.06 18.82
CA THR A 148 14.97 -7.40 19.15
C THR A 148 15.75 -7.38 20.46
N GLY A 149 15.39 -8.30 21.35
CA GLY A 149 16.07 -8.44 22.63
C GLY A 149 15.78 -7.34 23.64
N THR A 150 14.99 -6.32 23.33
CA THR A 150 14.40 -5.37 24.29
C THR A 150 13.55 -6.13 25.31
N ARG A 151 13.62 -5.75 26.59
CA ARG A 151 12.92 -6.41 27.70
C ARG A 151 12.04 -5.48 28.52
N GLY A 152 12.40 -4.20 28.62
CA GLY A 152 11.62 -3.17 29.29
C GLY A 152 10.58 -2.53 28.37
N THR A 153 10.19 -1.29 28.71
CA THR A 153 9.30 -0.47 27.90
C THR A 153 9.94 -0.21 26.53
N ILE A 154 9.16 -0.20 25.45
CA ILE A 154 9.68 0.15 24.13
C ILE A 154 9.60 1.66 23.92
N LEU A 155 8.43 2.23 24.17
CA LEU A 155 8.21 3.68 24.07
C LEU A 155 7.76 4.24 25.43
N GLU A 156 8.55 5.15 25.98
CA GLU A 156 8.19 5.99 27.12
C GLU A 156 7.84 7.39 26.59
N LEU A 157 6.65 7.91 26.94
CA LEU A 157 6.11 9.13 26.32
C LEU A 157 5.64 10.15 27.37
N ASP A 158 6.11 11.39 27.28
CA ASP A 158 5.52 12.56 27.97
C ASP A 158 5.34 13.70 26.97
N HIS A 159 4.11 14.19 26.81
CA HIS A 159 3.79 15.22 25.81
C HIS A 159 4.25 14.88 24.36
N PRO A 160 3.92 13.69 23.81
CA PRO A 160 4.42 13.29 22.50
C PRO A 160 3.70 13.97 21.33
N SER A 161 4.46 14.25 20.26
CA SER A 161 3.96 14.48 18.91
C SER A 161 4.43 13.32 17.99
N LEU A 162 3.87 12.13 18.23
CA LEU A 162 4.38 10.86 17.71
C LEU A 162 3.40 10.21 16.72
N ILE A 163 3.95 9.78 15.59
CA ILE A 163 3.36 8.72 14.75
C ILE A 163 4.27 7.50 14.82
N VAL A 164 3.70 6.35 15.17
CA VAL A 164 4.38 5.06 15.04
C VAL A 164 3.55 4.12 14.19
N ARG A 165 4.17 3.61 13.12
CA ARG A 165 3.46 2.79 12.14
C ARG A 165 4.27 1.69 11.49
N ASN A 166 3.54 0.74 10.90
CA ASN A 166 4.10 -0.38 10.13
C ASN A 166 5.19 -1.14 10.90
N SER A 167 5.15 -1.12 12.23
CA SER A 167 6.24 -1.58 13.09
C SER A 167 5.84 -2.83 13.86
N HIS A 168 6.85 -3.60 14.27
CA HIS A 168 6.68 -4.86 15.00
C HIS A 168 7.20 -4.71 16.44
N PHE A 169 6.26 -4.70 17.39
CA PHE A 169 6.51 -4.65 18.82
C PHE A 169 6.58 -6.08 19.40
N PRO A 170 7.76 -6.56 19.82
CA PRO A 170 7.93 -7.90 20.39
C PRO A 170 7.33 -8.01 21.79
N THR A 171 7.26 -9.24 22.31
CA THR A 171 6.84 -9.51 23.70
C THR A 171 7.72 -8.76 24.71
N SER A 172 7.10 -7.92 25.54
CA SER A 172 7.78 -7.31 26.69
C SER A 172 7.91 -8.30 27.85
N ASN A 173 9.09 -8.34 28.48
CA ASN A 173 9.37 -9.18 29.65
C ASN A 173 9.27 -8.43 30.99
N GLY A 174 8.98 -7.12 30.96
CA GLY A 174 8.68 -6.30 32.14
C GLY A 174 8.21 -4.90 31.76
N GLY A 175 7.25 -4.36 32.53
CA GLY A 175 6.63 -3.06 32.24
C GLY A 175 5.57 -3.13 31.13
N GLU A 176 4.99 -2.00 30.76
CA GLU A 176 4.15 -1.90 29.56
C GLU A 176 5.02 -1.90 28.28
N VAL A 177 4.45 -2.22 27.12
CA VAL A 177 5.18 -2.09 25.84
C VAL A 177 5.31 -0.61 25.47
N ILE A 178 4.22 0.14 25.62
CA ILE A 178 4.18 1.59 25.51
C ILE A 178 3.59 2.12 26.82
N HIS A 179 4.34 3.00 27.49
CA HIS A 179 3.87 3.75 28.64
C HIS A 179 3.89 5.24 28.28
N GLY A 180 2.87 5.98 28.66
CA GLY A 180 2.92 7.41 28.46
C GLY A 180 1.84 8.24 29.11
N GLU A 181 2.04 9.55 29.05
CA GLU A 181 1.07 10.50 29.53
C GLU A 181 1.02 11.80 28.71
N LYS A 182 -0.15 12.44 28.80
CA LYS A 182 -0.49 13.81 28.36
C LYS A 182 -0.35 14.04 26.85
N ILE A 183 -1.47 14.31 26.18
CA ILE A 183 -1.49 15.03 24.90
C ILE A 183 -2.37 16.28 25.02
N SER A 184 -1.87 17.42 24.53
CA SER A 184 -2.48 18.72 24.69
C SER A 184 -2.18 19.66 23.51
N GLY A 185 -2.98 20.72 23.36
CA GLY A 185 -2.76 21.71 22.30
C GLY A 185 -2.78 21.09 20.90
N ASN A 186 -1.63 21.08 20.23
CA ASN A 186 -1.44 20.54 18.88
C ASN A 186 -0.62 19.23 18.88
N GLU A 187 -0.37 18.64 20.05
CA GLU A 187 0.27 17.33 20.19
C GLU A 187 -0.62 16.21 19.63
N TYR A 188 -0.02 15.06 19.36
CA TYR A 188 -0.70 13.92 18.76
C TYR A 188 0.00 12.62 19.11
N LEU A 189 -0.78 11.57 19.32
CA LEU A 189 -0.29 10.21 19.39
C LEU A 189 -1.15 9.34 18.46
N ILE A 190 -0.52 8.89 17.38
CA ILE A 190 -1.14 8.04 16.37
C ILE A 190 -0.33 6.75 16.28
N ILE A 191 -0.99 5.66 16.65
CA ILE A 191 -0.42 4.31 16.62
C ILE A 191 -1.17 3.57 15.53
N GLU A 192 -0.55 3.37 14.37
CA GLU A 192 -1.24 2.82 13.19
C GLU A 192 -0.55 1.64 12.52
N ASN A 193 -1.31 0.63 12.11
CA ASN A 193 -0.81 -0.51 11.32
C ASN A 193 0.41 -1.23 11.93
N ASN A 194 0.45 -1.38 13.25
CA ASN A 194 1.51 -2.10 13.95
C ASN A 194 1.07 -3.50 14.37
N LEU A 195 2.05 -4.39 14.55
CA LEU A 195 1.88 -5.69 15.18
C LEU A 195 2.43 -5.64 16.61
N PHE A 196 1.62 -6.01 17.60
CA PHE A 196 2.00 -6.20 18.99
C PHE A 196 1.94 -7.68 19.35
N GLU A 197 3.09 -8.30 19.61
CA GLU A 197 3.18 -9.67 20.10
C GLU A 197 2.54 -9.83 21.49
N ASN A 198 2.31 -11.09 21.88
CA ASN A 198 1.63 -11.41 23.12
C ASN A 198 2.50 -11.08 24.36
N SER A 199 2.09 -10.07 25.14
CA SER A 199 2.82 -9.62 26.33
C SER A 199 2.19 -10.13 27.63
N ASN A 200 2.64 -11.33 28.06
CA ASN A 200 2.12 -12.04 29.23
C ASN A 200 2.81 -11.70 30.57
N ASN A 201 3.48 -10.55 30.65
CA ASN A 201 4.28 -10.16 31.84
C ASN A 201 3.43 -9.65 33.02
N GLY A 202 2.13 -9.41 32.81
CA GLY A 202 1.18 -8.94 33.82
C GLY A 202 1.12 -7.42 33.99
N GLY A 203 1.71 -6.66 33.06
CA GLY A 203 1.39 -5.26 32.77
C GLY A 203 0.57 -5.15 31.49
N ASP A 204 0.20 -3.93 31.13
CA ASP A 204 -0.64 -3.62 29.98
C ASP A 204 0.22 -3.55 28.69
N VAL A 205 -0.39 -3.74 27.52
CA VAL A 205 0.38 -3.54 26.27
C VAL A 205 0.65 -2.05 26.08
N ILE A 206 -0.39 -1.22 26.22
CA ILE A 206 -0.30 0.23 26.19
C ILE A 206 -1.00 0.78 27.44
N ASP A 207 -0.27 1.46 28.33
CA ASP A 207 -0.84 2.32 29.37
C ASP A 207 -0.65 3.77 28.95
N PHE A 208 -1.76 4.51 28.83
CA PHE A 208 -1.70 5.92 28.49
C PHE A 208 -2.66 6.76 29.32
N LEU A 209 -2.11 7.80 29.95
CA LEU A 209 -2.83 8.74 30.81
C LEU A 209 -2.91 10.14 30.19
N GLY A 210 -4.10 10.59 29.83
CA GLY A 210 -4.40 12.00 29.51
C GLY A 210 -4.58 12.28 28.03
N ALA A 211 -5.83 12.55 27.66
CA ALA A 211 -6.26 13.16 26.40
C ALA A 211 -7.73 13.58 26.64
N GLU A 212 -8.13 14.82 26.33
CA GLU A 212 -9.51 15.26 26.61
C GLU A 212 -10.08 16.05 25.43
N ARG A 213 -11.24 15.61 24.92
CA ARG A 213 -12.02 16.39 23.95
C ARG A 213 -12.45 17.74 24.56
N PRO A 214 -12.47 18.84 23.79
CA PRO A 214 -12.26 18.93 22.34
C PRO A 214 -10.78 19.05 21.91
N GLY A 215 -9.84 18.80 22.82
CA GLY A 215 -8.40 18.75 22.54
C GLY A 215 -8.00 17.57 21.64
N PRO A 216 -6.69 17.25 21.57
CA PRO A 216 -6.24 16.07 20.85
C PRO A 216 -6.76 14.79 21.51
N VAL A 217 -6.97 13.77 20.69
CA VAL A 217 -7.54 12.47 21.08
C VAL A 217 -6.53 11.41 20.64
N LEU A 218 -6.30 10.41 21.48
CA LEU A 218 -5.43 9.27 21.15
C LEU A 218 -6.04 8.48 19.98
N GLN A 219 -5.25 8.17 18.96
CA GLN A 219 -5.70 7.41 17.79
C GLN A 219 -4.99 6.05 17.74
N ILE A 220 -5.76 4.97 17.85
CA ILE A 220 -5.29 3.58 17.75
C ILE A 220 -5.94 2.96 16.52
N LEU A 221 -5.18 2.86 15.43
CA LEU A 221 -5.72 2.60 14.10
C LEU A 221 -5.13 1.34 13.47
N ASN A 222 -5.98 0.36 13.15
CA ASN A 222 -5.60 -0.77 12.29
C ASN A 222 -4.41 -1.61 12.78
N ASN A 223 -4.20 -1.70 14.09
CA ASN A 223 -3.15 -2.52 14.69
C ASN A 223 -3.65 -3.94 14.95
N VAL A 224 -2.70 -4.87 15.10
CA VAL A 224 -2.95 -6.25 15.53
C VAL A 224 -2.32 -6.45 16.91
N PHE A 225 -3.13 -6.82 17.89
CA PHE A 225 -2.72 -7.15 19.25
C PHE A 225 -2.90 -8.64 19.50
N MET A 226 -1.80 -9.38 19.60
CA MET A 226 -1.80 -10.85 19.66
C MET A 226 -2.15 -11.44 21.04
N GLY A 227 -2.09 -10.62 22.10
CA GLY A 227 -2.55 -10.97 23.45
C GLY A 227 -1.80 -10.29 24.58
N GLY A 228 -2.24 -10.57 25.80
CA GLY A 228 -1.64 -10.02 27.00
C GLY A 228 -2.18 -10.62 28.30
N GLY A 229 -1.42 -10.45 29.38
CA GLY A 229 -1.72 -11.00 30.71
C GLY A 229 -2.58 -10.10 31.60
N ASP A 230 -2.61 -8.79 31.32
CA ASP A 230 -3.46 -7.75 31.94
C ASP A 230 -4.27 -7.07 30.81
N ASP A 231 -4.23 -5.75 30.62
CA ASP A 231 -5.02 -5.06 29.60
C ASP A 231 -4.23 -4.81 28.29
N GLY A 232 -4.93 -4.77 27.16
CA GLY A 232 -4.33 -4.37 25.88
C GLY A 232 -4.08 -2.87 25.88
N LEU A 233 -5.15 -2.10 26.06
CA LEU A 233 -5.06 -0.66 26.28
C LEU A 233 -5.58 -0.37 27.70
N ASP A 234 -4.79 0.25 28.57
CA ASP A 234 -5.29 0.92 29.78
C ASP A 234 -5.34 2.44 29.55
N LEU A 235 -6.57 2.98 29.51
CA LEU A 235 -6.88 4.35 29.09
C LEU A 235 -7.52 5.13 30.25
N ASP A 236 -6.89 5.06 31.42
CA ASP A 236 -7.34 5.71 32.65
C ASP A 236 -7.25 7.24 32.55
N GLY A 237 -8.35 7.90 32.17
CA GLY A 237 -8.43 9.35 31.94
C GLY A 237 -8.12 9.79 30.49
N THR A 238 -8.21 8.90 29.52
CA THR A 238 -7.77 9.14 28.13
C THR A 238 -8.90 8.97 27.12
N ASP A 239 -9.33 10.06 26.50
CA ASP A 239 -10.20 10.03 25.32
C ASP A 239 -9.48 9.41 24.13
N ALA A 240 -10.12 8.41 23.50
CA ALA A 240 -9.54 7.71 22.35
C ALA A 240 -10.54 7.50 21.19
N HIS A 241 -9.97 7.43 19.99
CA HIS A 241 -10.59 6.93 18.77
C HIS A 241 -9.86 5.66 18.34
N ILE A 242 -10.55 4.53 18.44
CA ILE A 242 -9.99 3.18 18.30
C ILE A 242 -10.71 2.54 17.13
N GLU A 243 -10.01 2.44 15.99
CA GLU A 243 -10.62 2.05 14.74
C GLU A 243 -9.85 0.95 14.00
N GLY A 244 -10.56 -0.07 13.51
CA GLY A 244 -9.99 -1.03 12.57
C GLY A 244 -9.00 -2.04 13.14
N ASN A 245 -8.86 -2.16 14.47
CA ASN A 245 -7.86 -3.02 15.11
C ASN A 245 -8.36 -4.45 15.31
N LEU A 246 -7.42 -5.40 15.43
CA LEU A 246 -7.66 -6.78 15.84
C LEU A 246 -7.07 -6.99 17.25
N PHE A 247 -7.92 -7.36 18.21
CA PHE A 247 -7.50 -7.70 19.57
C PHE A 247 -7.80 -9.16 19.87
N MET A 248 -6.78 -9.95 20.18
CA MET A 248 -6.97 -11.36 20.50
C MET A 248 -6.22 -11.81 21.75
N ASN A 249 -6.72 -12.87 22.39
CA ASN A 249 -6.02 -13.61 23.46
C ASN A 249 -5.61 -12.80 24.71
N PHE A 250 -6.36 -11.75 25.07
CA PHE A 250 -6.19 -11.10 26.37
C PHE A 250 -6.73 -11.98 27.48
N ARG A 251 -5.82 -12.60 28.25
CA ARG A 251 -6.10 -13.65 29.22
C ARG A 251 -5.39 -13.36 30.52
N LYS A 252 -6.19 -13.17 31.57
CA LYS A 252 -5.65 -12.96 32.90
C LYS A 252 -4.77 -14.15 33.31
N ASN A 253 -3.49 -13.87 33.50
CA ASN A 253 -2.50 -14.88 33.86
C ASN A 253 -1.88 -14.64 35.26
N THR A 254 -2.33 -13.59 35.97
CA THR A 254 -1.82 -13.20 37.29
C THR A 254 -2.75 -13.62 38.43
N GLY A 255 -2.20 -13.74 39.64
CA GLY A 255 -2.97 -13.90 40.88
C GLY A 255 -3.52 -12.58 41.45
N ARG A 256 -3.25 -11.43 40.81
CA ARG A 256 -3.75 -10.10 41.23
C ARG A 256 -5.28 -10.11 41.23
N ASN A 257 -5.92 -9.31 42.07
CA ASN A 257 -7.38 -9.17 42.04
C ASN A 257 -7.84 -8.17 40.96
N THR A 258 -7.38 -8.41 39.73
CA THR A 258 -7.63 -7.63 38.51
C THR A 258 -8.45 -8.45 37.50
N THR A 259 -8.71 -7.88 36.34
CA THR A 259 -9.24 -8.51 35.13
C THR A 259 -8.23 -8.36 33.99
N SER A 260 -8.54 -8.91 32.82
CA SER A 260 -7.71 -8.74 31.62
C SER A 260 -8.68 -8.46 30.48
N ASN A 261 -8.43 -7.35 29.78
CA ASN A 261 -9.34 -6.75 28.82
C ASN A 261 -8.56 -6.34 27.58
N ALA A 262 -9.14 -6.43 26.39
CA ALA A 262 -8.52 -5.81 25.22
C ALA A 262 -8.42 -4.28 25.39
N ILE A 263 -9.43 -3.66 26.00
CA ILE A 263 -9.48 -2.23 26.30
C ILE A 263 -10.01 -2.05 27.73
N ALA A 264 -9.30 -1.30 28.55
CA ALA A 264 -9.70 -0.86 29.87
C ALA A 264 -9.64 0.66 29.97
N THR A 265 -10.51 1.22 30.81
CA THR A 265 -10.53 2.65 31.09
C THR A 265 -11.20 2.95 32.43
N GLY A 266 -10.87 4.10 33.00
CA GLY A 266 -11.31 4.54 34.31
C GLY A 266 -10.77 5.91 34.68
N LEU A 267 -10.79 6.20 35.98
CA LEU A 267 -10.19 7.42 36.53
C LEU A 267 -8.66 7.41 36.36
N PRO A 268 -8.04 8.57 36.09
CA PRO A 268 -6.61 8.71 36.24
C PRO A 268 -6.18 8.35 37.68
N GLN A 269 -5.06 7.65 37.85
CA GLN A 269 -4.61 7.14 39.16
C GLN A 269 -4.36 8.26 40.21
N ASN A 270 -4.23 9.51 39.75
CA ASN A 270 -4.10 10.70 40.60
C ASN A 270 -5.41 11.11 41.32
N GLY A 271 -6.55 10.51 40.95
CA GLY A 271 -7.84 10.70 41.58
C GLY A 271 -8.68 11.87 41.07
N ASP A 272 -8.32 12.49 39.94
CA ASP A 272 -9.13 13.49 39.23
C ASP A 272 -10.48 12.92 38.74
N ASP A 273 -11.41 13.76 38.30
CA ASP A 273 -12.74 13.31 37.82
C ASP A 273 -12.58 12.49 36.52
N ASN A 274 -13.27 11.35 36.39
CA ASN A 274 -13.21 10.51 35.19
C ASN A 274 -14.03 11.20 34.08
N ARG A 275 -13.41 11.36 32.92
CA ARG A 275 -13.98 12.01 31.75
C ARG A 275 -13.83 11.18 30.48
N THR A 276 -13.35 9.94 30.60
CA THR A 276 -12.97 9.13 29.44
C THR A 276 -14.16 8.80 28.56
N GLU A 277 -14.10 9.26 27.32
CA GLU A 277 -14.98 8.90 26.22
C GLU A 277 -14.18 8.15 25.15
N VAL A 278 -14.48 6.86 24.95
CA VAL A 278 -13.85 6.05 23.91
C VAL A 278 -14.80 5.81 22.76
N THR A 279 -14.33 6.03 21.53
CA THR A 279 -15.04 5.64 20.31
C THR A 279 -14.36 4.42 19.72
N ILE A 280 -15.06 3.29 19.70
CA ILE A 280 -14.53 1.98 19.32
C ILE A 280 -15.30 1.51 18.10
N VAL A 281 -14.68 1.57 16.92
CA VAL A 281 -15.37 1.32 15.66
C VAL A 281 -14.60 0.39 14.73
N ARG A 282 -15.29 -0.50 14.00
CA ARG A 282 -14.65 -1.35 12.99
C ARG A 282 -13.55 -2.30 13.50
N ASN A 283 -13.53 -2.60 14.80
CA ASN A 283 -12.54 -3.50 15.40
C ASN A 283 -13.06 -4.95 15.47
N ILE A 284 -12.14 -5.89 15.58
CA ILE A 284 -12.40 -7.31 15.79
C ILE A 284 -11.79 -7.74 17.12
N PHE A 285 -12.58 -8.40 17.97
CA PHE A 285 -12.17 -8.91 19.27
C PHE A 285 -12.37 -10.43 19.30
N VAL A 286 -11.30 -11.19 19.51
CA VAL A 286 -11.31 -12.66 19.42
C VAL A 286 -10.73 -13.28 20.67
N ASN A 287 -11.40 -14.27 21.26
CA ASN A 287 -10.79 -15.12 22.28
C ASN A 287 -10.20 -14.33 23.47
N ASN A 288 -10.89 -13.28 23.92
CA ASN A 288 -10.50 -12.44 25.06
C ASN A 288 -11.23 -12.88 26.35
N ASP A 289 -10.69 -12.60 27.53
CA ASP A 289 -11.45 -12.76 28.79
C ASP A 289 -12.60 -11.75 28.80
N HIS A 290 -12.25 -10.51 28.49
CA HIS A 290 -13.13 -9.37 28.29
C HIS A 290 -12.64 -8.56 27.08
N ALA A 291 -13.56 -7.99 26.31
CA ALA A 291 -13.17 -7.01 25.29
C ALA A 291 -12.98 -5.64 25.96
N LEU A 292 -13.93 -5.21 26.80
CA LEU A 292 -13.92 -3.87 27.39
C LEU A 292 -14.14 -3.88 28.90
N LEU A 293 -13.37 -3.05 29.63
CA LEU A 293 -13.63 -2.61 31.00
C LEU A 293 -13.91 -1.11 31.04
N LEU A 294 -15.10 -0.75 31.52
CA LEU A 294 -15.53 0.63 31.76
C LEU A 294 -15.68 0.87 33.27
N LYS A 295 -14.82 1.70 33.85
CA LYS A 295 -14.87 2.10 35.26
C LYS A 295 -15.43 3.54 35.40
N GLU A 296 -16.05 3.85 36.54
CA GLU A 296 -16.56 5.19 36.95
C GLU A 296 -17.39 5.98 35.92
N ASP A 297 -16.98 7.18 35.51
CA ASP A 297 -17.79 8.02 34.61
C ASP A 297 -17.50 7.75 33.13
N ALA A 298 -16.70 6.71 32.82
CA ALA A 298 -16.32 6.36 31.46
C ALA A 298 -17.54 5.99 30.60
N PHE A 299 -17.52 6.43 29.34
CA PHE A 299 -18.56 6.13 28.35
C PHE A 299 -17.95 5.63 27.04
N ALA A 300 -18.56 4.60 26.44
CA ALA A 300 -18.11 4.05 25.16
C ALA A 300 -19.15 4.21 24.05
N THR A 301 -18.73 4.73 22.91
CA THR A 301 -19.49 4.63 21.64
C THR A 301 -18.90 3.48 20.83
N ILE A 302 -19.69 2.43 20.61
CA ILE A 302 -19.22 1.16 20.05
C ILE A 302 -20.00 0.88 18.78
N GLN A 303 -19.37 1.02 17.60
CA GLN A 303 -20.07 0.92 16.32
C GLN A 303 -19.40 -0.05 15.36
N ASN A 304 -20.17 -0.97 14.78
CA ASN A 304 -19.68 -1.84 13.71
C ASN A 304 -18.42 -2.61 14.08
N ASN A 305 -18.41 -3.33 15.21
CA ASN A 305 -17.31 -4.21 15.61
C ASN A 305 -17.77 -5.68 15.57
N VAL A 306 -16.82 -6.62 15.56
CA VAL A 306 -17.09 -8.06 15.76
C VAL A 306 -16.49 -8.51 17.09
N PHE A 307 -17.27 -9.17 17.94
CA PHE A 307 -16.85 -9.77 19.20
C PHE A 307 -17.10 -11.27 19.17
N VAL A 308 -16.04 -12.09 19.20
CA VAL A 308 -16.12 -13.55 19.12
C VAL A 308 -15.39 -14.22 20.28
N GLY A 309 -16.05 -15.18 20.93
CA GLY A 309 -15.38 -16.10 21.85
C GLY A 309 -14.89 -15.49 23.16
N SER A 310 -15.54 -14.44 23.68
CA SER A 310 -15.18 -13.89 24.99
C SER A 310 -15.48 -14.91 26.10
N ASN A 311 -14.47 -15.34 26.89
CA ASN A 311 -14.63 -16.40 27.89
C ASN A 311 -15.40 -15.98 29.13
N ARG A 312 -15.43 -14.68 29.45
CA ARG A 312 -16.19 -14.16 30.59
C ARG A 312 -17.35 -13.31 30.10
N ALA A 313 -17.16 -12.01 29.96
CA ALA A 313 -18.19 -11.10 29.47
C ALA A 313 -17.58 -10.16 28.43
N VAL A 314 -18.28 -9.80 27.36
CA VAL A 314 -17.72 -8.89 26.35
C VAL A 314 -17.37 -7.53 26.98
N ILE A 315 -18.32 -6.92 27.69
CA ILE A 315 -18.12 -5.64 28.39
C ILE A 315 -18.39 -5.81 29.89
N GLN A 316 -17.53 -5.22 30.71
CA GLN A 316 -17.76 -5.06 32.14
C GLN A 316 -17.82 -3.59 32.52
N PHE A 317 -18.89 -3.20 33.22
CA PHE A 317 -19.12 -1.81 33.66
C PHE A 317 -18.54 -1.52 35.04
N ASN A 318 -17.77 -2.44 35.60
CA ASN A 318 -17.10 -2.27 36.89
C ASN A 318 -16.08 -3.40 37.07
N GLU A 319 -14.95 -3.12 37.70
CA GLU A 319 -14.02 -4.15 38.15
C GLU A 319 -14.24 -4.47 39.64
N VAL A 320 -15.07 -5.47 39.91
CA VAL A 320 -15.42 -5.85 41.28
C VAL A 320 -14.20 -6.48 41.99
N GLY A 321 -13.64 -5.74 42.94
CA GLY A 321 -12.50 -6.17 43.76
C GLY A 321 -11.14 -5.58 43.33
N GLY A 322 -11.09 -4.82 42.25
CA GLY A 322 -9.92 -4.05 41.82
C GLY A 322 -9.49 -3.00 42.84
N THR A 323 -8.21 -2.62 42.83
CA THR A 323 -7.57 -1.82 43.89
C THR A 323 -7.83 -0.32 43.82
N ALA A 324 -8.38 0.21 42.71
CA ALA A 324 -8.51 1.66 42.47
C ALA A 324 -9.95 2.16 42.16
N VAL A 325 -10.95 1.28 42.12
CA VAL A 325 -12.26 1.60 41.53
C VAL A 325 -13.17 2.41 42.47
N LYS A 326 -13.59 3.61 42.05
CA LYS A 326 -14.53 4.47 42.82
C LYS A 326 -16.01 4.19 42.48
N GLY A 327 -16.29 3.52 41.37
CA GLY A 327 -17.67 3.28 40.89
C GLY A 327 -17.74 2.57 39.55
N ALA A 328 -18.96 2.23 39.13
CA ALA A 328 -19.23 1.61 37.82
C ALA A 328 -19.27 2.65 36.70
N GLY A 329 -18.85 2.26 35.50
CA GLY A 329 -18.91 3.00 34.23
C GLY A 329 -20.26 3.65 33.95
N LYS A 330 -20.27 4.87 33.40
CA LYS A 330 -21.48 5.63 33.04
C LYS A 330 -22.35 4.86 32.06
N GLY A 331 -21.76 4.23 31.04
CA GLY A 331 -22.53 3.53 30.03
C GLY A 331 -21.84 3.25 28.70
N ALA A 332 -22.62 2.74 27.75
CA ALA A 332 -22.22 2.55 26.37
C ALA A 332 -23.39 2.74 25.39
N ALA A 333 -23.11 3.30 24.22
CA ALA A 333 -24.00 3.31 23.07
C ALA A 333 -23.47 2.34 22.01
N ILE A 334 -24.21 1.26 21.75
CA ILE A 334 -23.79 0.13 20.91
C ILE A 334 -24.65 0.12 19.63
N ARG A 335 -24.03 0.09 18.45
CA ARG A 335 -24.76 0.07 17.16
C ARG A 335 -24.04 -0.74 16.08
N GLY A 336 -24.76 -1.53 15.28
CA GLY A 336 -24.16 -2.18 14.11
C GLY A 336 -23.17 -3.31 14.43
N ASN A 337 -23.07 -3.79 15.68
CA ASN A 337 -22.04 -4.75 16.07
C ASN A 337 -22.49 -6.20 15.88
N ILE A 338 -21.54 -7.14 15.81
CA ILE A 338 -21.83 -8.57 15.88
C ILE A 338 -21.23 -9.18 17.15
N PHE A 339 -22.06 -9.83 17.95
CA PHE A 339 -21.66 -10.62 19.11
C PHE A 339 -21.93 -12.10 18.82
N ALA A 340 -20.88 -12.88 18.61
CA ALA A 340 -20.96 -14.32 18.31
C ALA A 340 -20.20 -15.14 19.36
N GLU A 341 -20.78 -16.26 19.79
CA GLU A 341 -20.08 -17.27 20.61
C GLU A 341 -19.45 -16.75 21.93
N ASN A 342 -19.95 -15.63 22.46
CA ASN A 342 -19.48 -15.08 23.73
C ASN A 342 -20.20 -15.77 24.91
N ASN A 343 -19.48 -15.97 26.03
CA ASN A 343 -20.06 -16.57 27.23
C ASN A 343 -21.13 -15.68 27.89
N GLN A 344 -20.93 -14.36 27.87
CA GLN A 344 -21.88 -13.37 28.38
C GLN A 344 -21.66 -12.05 27.63
N LEU A 345 -22.72 -11.28 27.34
CA LEU A 345 -22.55 -9.94 26.77
C LEU A 345 -21.98 -8.95 27.78
N PHE A 346 -22.65 -8.81 28.93
CA PHE A 346 -22.39 -7.73 29.86
C PHE A 346 -22.39 -8.21 31.31
N LYS A 347 -21.48 -7.70 32.14
CA LYS A 347 -21.54 -7.89 33.61
C LYS A 347 -21.37 -6.58 34.37
N ASN A 348 -21.80 -6.62 35.64
CA ASN A 348 -21.71 -5.52 36.60
C ASN A 348 -22.49 -4.25 36.23
N LEU A 349 -23.62 -4.39 35.54
CA LEU A 349 -24.53 -3.26 35.30
C LEU A 349 -25.24 -2.87 36.59
N ILE A 350 -25.34 -1.57 36.82
CA ILE A 350 -25.95 -1.01 38.02
C ILE A 350 -27.30 -0.41 37.68
N ASP A 351 -28.31 -0.76 38.46
CA ASP A 351 -29.58 -0.03 38.54
C ASP A 351 -29.94 0.15 40.02
N THR A 352 -29.64 1.33 40.55
CA THR A 352 -29.89 1.70 41.95
C THR A 352 -30.34 3.15 42.04
N ALA A 353 -30.97 3.52 43.16
CA ALA A 353 -31.45 4.88 43.34
C ALA A 353 -30.28 5.90 43.28
N GLY A 354 -30.24 6.70 42.21
CA GLY A 354 -29.24 7.73 41.97
C GLY A 354 -28.21 7.40 40.89
N PHE A 355 -28.13 6.14 40.42
CA PHE A 355 -27.26 5.74 39.33
C PHE A 355 -27.79 4.48 38.63
N THR A 356 -27.98 4.59 37.31
CA THR A 356 -28.32 3.49 36.43
C THR A 356 -27.36 3.53 35.23
N THR A 357 -26.71 2.41 34.91
CA THR A 357 -25.82 2.29 33.75
C THR A 357 -26.60 2.61 32.48
N GLN A 358 -26.08 3.56 31.68
CA GLN A 358 -26.71 4.02 30.44
C GLN A 358 -26.32 3.08 29.30
N LEU A 359 -27.22 2.20 28.86
CA LEU A 359 -26.91 1.23 27.83
C LEU A 359 -27.98 1.22 26.74
N THR A 360 -27.57 1.45 25.50
CA THR A 360 -28.41 1.27 24.30
C THR A 360 -27.74 0.32 23.33
N ILE A 361 -28.54 -0.53 22.67
CA ILE A 361 -28.06 -1.47 21.66
C ILE A 361 -29.00 -1.41 20.47
N ASP A 362 -28.54 -0.85 19.37
CA ASP A 362 -29.34 -0.72 18.15
C ASP A 362 -28.69 -1.49 16.98
N ASP A 363 -29.49 -1.93 16.01
CA ASP A 363 -29.04 -2.45 14.72
C ASP A 363 -27.90 -3.49 14.85
N SER A 364 -27.91 -4.34 15.88
CA SER A 364 -26.79 -5.24 16.21
C SER A 364 -27.20 -6.71 16.22
N TRP A 365 -26.24 -7.59 15.95
CA TRP A 365 -26.40 -9.02 16.04
C TRP A 365 -26.03 -9.52 17.44
N LEU A 366 -27.00 -10.02 18.20
CA LEU A 366 -26.80 -10.41 19.58
C LEU A 366 -27.53 -11.72 19.95
N PRO A 367 -27.03 -12.50 20.92
CA PRO A 367 -27.72 -13.69 21.43
C PRO A 367 -28.99 -13.33 22.19
N ASN A 368 -29.95 -14.27 22.25
CA ASN A 368 -31.14 -14.16 23.09
C ASN A 368 -30.77 -14.34 24.59
N GLU A 369 -30.14 -13.33 25.18
CA GLU A 369 -29.65 -13.32 26.56
C GLU A 369 -30.49 -12.41 27.47
N VAL A 370 -30.63 -12.81 28.74
CA VAL A 370 -31.16 -11.93 29.81
C VAL A 370 -29.99 -11.21 30.49
N VAL A 371 -29.91 -9.90 30.29
CA VAL A 371 -28.95 -9.00 30.92
C VAL A 371 -29.45 -8.61 32.31
N LYS A 372 -28.55 -8.59 33.29
CA LYS A 372 -28.87 -8.29 34.69
C LYS A 372 -28.38 -6.90 35.09
N PHE A 373 -29.31 -6.04 35.45
CA PHE A 373 -29.10 -4.73 36.05
C PHE A 373 -29.34 -4.81 37.56
N SER A 374 -28.31 -4.90 38.39
CA SER A 374 -28.48 -5.21 39.82
C SER A 374 -29.40 -6.44 40.03
N ASP A 375 -30.62 -6.21 40.57
CA ASP A 375 -31.66 -7.23 40.80
C ASP A 375 -32.71 -7.32 39.66
N ASN A 376 -32.64 -6.44 38.66
CA ASN A 376 -33.54 -6.36 37.52
C ASN A 376 -33.00 -7.15 36.31
N ASN A 377 -33.90 -7.79 35.56
CA ASN A 377 -33.57 -8.61 34.39
C ASN A 377 -34.26 -8.02 33.15
N ILE A 378 -33.49 -7.77 32.09
CA ILE A 378 -33.97 -7.21 30.81
C ILE A 378 -33.42 -8.10 29.69
N ASN A 379 -34.20 -8.38 28.64
CA ASN A 379 -33.65 -9.09 27.48
C ASN A 379 -32.71 -8.14 26.72
N ALA A 380 -31.57 -8.63 26.24
CA ALA A 380 -30.63 -7.80 25.47
C ALA A 380 -31.28 -7.13 24.24
N HIS A 381 -32.25 -7.79 23.59
CA HIS A 381 -33.00 -7.22 22.47
C HIS A 381 -33.91 -6.05 22.87
N ASP A 382 -34.27 -5.91 24.15
CA ASP A 382 -35.15 -4.84 24.65
C ASP A 382 -34.37 -3.55 24.99
N LEU A 383 -33.04 -3.53 24.81
CA LEU A 383 -32.17 -2.38 25.09
C LEU A 383 -32.04 -1.39 23.90
N GLY A 384 -32.72 -1.66 22.79
CA GLY A 384 -32.82 -0.78 21.62
C GLY A 384 -33.55 -1.47 20.47
N GLU A 385 -33.46 -0.91 19.26
CA GLU A 385 -34.21 -1.37 18.08
C GLU A 385 -33.31 -2.04 17.03
N GLY A 386 -33.89 -2.74 16.04
CA GLY A 386 -33.12 -3.29 14.92
C GLY A 386 -32.21 -4.49 15.24
N ASN A 387 -32.23 -5.00 16.47
CA ASN A 387 -31.36 -6.10 16.88
C ASN A 387 -31.80 -7.46 16.31
N LEU A 388 -30.84 -8.21 15.78
CA LEU A 388 -31.04 -9.53 15.16
C LEU A 388 -30.36 -10.65 15.98
N SER A 389 -30.76 -11.90 15.75
CA SER A 389 -30.16 -13.08 16.39
C SER A 389 -30.13 -14.28 15.44
N GLY A 390 -29.22 -15.23 15.70
CA GLY A 390 -29.04 -16.45 14.92
C GLY A 390 -27.57 -16.70 14.58
N ASP A 391 -27.32 -17.35 13.45
CA ASP A 391 -26.00 -17.47 12.82
C ASP A 391 -25.72 -16.27 11.89
N PRO A 392 -24.66 -15.47 12.13
CA PRO A 392 -24.29 -14.36 11.26
C PRO A 392 -23.70 -14.82 9.91
N LEU A 393 -23.37 -16.10 9.73
CA LEU A 393 -22.81 -16.68 8.51
C LEU A 393 -21.47 -16.03 8.12
N PHE A 394 -20.46 -16.19 8.97
CA PHE A 394 -19.08 -15.79 8.68
C PHE A 394 -18.44 -16.67 7.59
N VAL A 395 -17.52 -16.10 6.80
CA VAL A 395 -16.78 -16.81 5.74
C VAL A 395 -15.98 -17.97 6.33
N ASP A 396 -14.99 -17.67 7.19
CA ASP A 396 -14.16 -18.67 7.86
C ASP A 396 -13.71 -18.20 9.26
N PRO A 397 -14.58 -18.34 10.28
CA PRO A 397 -14.27 -17.88 11.62
C PRO A 397 -13.11 -18.66 12.28
N ALA A 398 -12.75 -19.84 11.78
CA ALA A 398 -11.62 -20.61 12.31
C ALA A 398 -10.27 -19.94 12.00
N SER A 399 -10.19 -19.27 10.84
CA SER A 399 -9.04 -18.49 10.40
C SER A 399 -9.17 -17.00 10.75
N ILE A 400 -10.05 -16.64 11.71
CA ILE A 400 -10.32 -15.25 12.14
C ILE A 400 -10.97 -14.38 11.03
N ASP A 401 -11.49 -15.02 9.97
CA ASP A 401 -12.21 -14.33 8.90
C ASP A 401 -13.72 -14.22 9.22
N PHE A 402 -14.07 -13.11 9.86
CA PHE A 402 -15.45 -12.76 10.21
C PHE A 402 -16.16 -11.91 9.14
N ARG A 403 -15.70 -11.91 7.88
CA ARG A 403 -16.49 -11.35 6.78
C ARG A 403 -17.82 -12.08 6.67
N LEU A 404 -18.86 -11.36 6.31
CA LEU A 404 -20.19 -11.95 6.13
C LEU A 404 -20.30 -12.62 4.76
N ARG A 405 -20.77 -13.86 4.72
CA ARG A 405 -21.10 -14.54 3.46
C ARG A 405 -22.22 -13.80 2.72
N PRO A 406 -22.32 -13.94 1.37
CA PRO A 406 -23.31 -13.22 0.59
C PRO A 406 -24.76 -13.37 1.07
N GLU A 407 -25.13 -14.53 1.61
CA GLU A 407 -26.45 -14.87 2.14
C GLU A 407 -26.69 -14.44 3.61
N SER A 408 -25.71 -13.81 4.25
CA SER A 408 -25.81 -13.42 5.65
C SER A 408 -26.98 -12.47 5.88
N PRO A 409 -27.84 -12.75 6.88
CA PRO A 409 -28.92 -11.86 7.29
C PRO A 409 -28.43 -10.58 7.99
N ALA A 410 -27.14 -10.47 8.30
CA ALA A 410 -26.55 -9.27 8.91
C ALA A 410 -26.15 -8.20 7.87
N ARG A 411 -26.18 -8.53 6.57
CA ARG A 411 -25.83 -7.60 5.49
C ARG A 411 -26.93 -6.56 5.25
N GLY A 412 -26.52 -5.29 5.15
CA GLY A 412 -27.39 -4.13 4.96
C GLY A 412 -28.44 -3.91 6.06
N GLN A 413 -28.32 -4.60 7.20
CA GLN A 413 -29.24 -4.48 8.34
C GLN A 413 -28.70 -3.61 9.48
N GLY A 414 -27.45 -3.19 9.39
CA GLY A 414 -26.85 -2.22 10.29
C GLY A 414 -27.35 -0.80 10.02
N SER A 415 -26.94 0.13 10.88
CA SER A 415 -27.29 1.54 10.74
C SER A 415 -26.81 2.11 9.40
N MET A 416 -27.56 3.07 8.85
CA MET A 416 -27.27 3.65 7.53
C MET A 416 -27.22 2.61 6.38
N ASN A 417 -27.95 1.49 6.51
CA ASN A 417 -27.95 0.36 5.57
C ASN A 417 -26.57 -0.29 5.38
N LEU A 418 -25.68 -0.14 6.37
CA LEU A 418 -24.41 -0.84 6.39
C LEU A 418 -24.58 -2.30 6.79
N ASP A 419 -23.59 -3.12 6.49
CA ASP A 419 -23.47 -4.44 7.11
C ASP A 419 -23.23 -4.29 8.61
N MET A 420 -23.73 -5.21 9.43
CA MET A 420 -23.28 -5.30 10.82
C MET A 420 -21.86 -5.87 10.87
N GLY A 421 -21.08 -5.50 11.87
CA GLY A 421 -19.71 -5.98 12.08
C GLY A 421 -18.64 -5.05 11.50
N ALA A 422 -17.39 -5.51 11.57
CA ALA A 422 -16.17 -4.69 11.42
C ALA A 422 -15.83 -4.29 9.98
N TYR A 423 -16.27 -5.06 9.00
CA TYR A 423 -15.81 -4.96 7.61
C TYR A 423 -16.54 -3.88 6.79
N VAL A 424 -17.10 -2.87 7.45
CA VAL A 424 -17.65 -1.68 6.78
C VAL A 424 -16.55 -0.66 6.53
N GLU A 425 -16.73 0.27 5.60
CA GLU A 425 -15.74 1.31 5.36
C GLU A 425 -15.67 2.38 6.45
N ALA A 426 -14.50 3.02 6.56
CA ALA A 426 -14.30 4.24 7.32
C ALA A 426 -14.94 5.43 6.60
N GLY A 427 -15.29 6.47 7.36
CA GLY A 427 -15.76 7.72 6.78
C GLY A 427 -17.28 7.86 6.68
N PRO A 428 -17.75 8.97 6.09
CA PRO A 428 -19.16 9.33 6.06
C PRO A 428 -19.94 8.50 5.05
N VAL A 429 -21.08 8.00 5.50
CA VAL A 429 -22.08 7.29 4.70
C VAL A 429 -23.29 8.19 4.54
N ILE A 430 -23.77 8.32 3.30
CA ILE A 430 -24.99 9.04 2.97
C ILE A 430 -26.06 8.09 2.48
N VAL A 431 -27.28 8.27 2.98
CA VAL A 431 -28.45 7.49 2.55
C VAL A 431 -29.59 8.45 2.22
N GLN A 432 -30.19 8.27 1.05
CA GLN A 432 -31.37 9.04 0.63
C GLN A 432 -32.63 8.53 1.34
N GLY A 433 -33.36 9.44 1.98
CA GLY A 433 -34.72 9.24 2.48
C GLY A 433 -35.78 9.80 1.51
N ILE A 434 -37.04 9.40 1.71
CA ILE A 434 -38.20 9.91 0.96
C ILE A 434 -38.74 11.15 1.68
N GLY A 435 -38.80 12.30 1.00
CA GLY A 435 -39.44 13.52 1.50
C GLY A 435 -40.98 13.41 1.50
N ASP A 436 -41.66 14.31 2.23
CA ASP A 436 -43.13 14.34 2.30
C ASP A 436 -43.82 14.78 0.99
N ASP A 437 -43.08 15.42 0.06
CA ASP A 437 -43.52 15.87 -1.26
C ASP A 437 -42.56 15.39 -2.38
N ASP A 438 -43.07 15.09 -3.58
CA ASP A 438 -42.33 14.54 -4.76
C ASP A 438 -41.15 15.41 -5.28
N SER A 439 -40.94 16.62 -4.74
CA SER A 439 -39.87 17.56 -5.15
C SER A 439 -38.76 17.79 -4.12
N ASP A 440 -38.88 17.19 -2.93
CA ASP A 440 -37.96 17.39 -1.81
C ASP A 440 -37.15 16.12 -1.55
N ALA A 441 -35.82 16.26 -1.42
CA ALA A 441 -34.93 15.16 -1.11
C ALA A 441 -34.28 15.36 0.27
N ILE A 442 -34.44 14.38 1.16
CA ILE A 442 -33.81 14.35 2.48
C ILE A 442 -32.69 13.32 2.44
N PHE A 443 -31.46 13.71 2.78
CA PHE A 443 -30.34 12.79 2.91
C PHE A 443 -29.85 12.74 4.35
N ARG A 444 -29.67 11.54 4.89
CA ARG A 444 -29.02 11.32 6.19
C ARG A 444 -27.55 11.07 5.96
N VAL A 445 -26.70 11.64 6.81
CA VAL A 445 -25.24 11.43 6.81
C VAL A 445 -24.84 10.85 8.16
N GLY A 446 -24.03 9.80 8.14
CA GLY A 446 -23.59 9.07 9.32
C GLY A 446 -22.34 8.26 8.99
N GLY A 447 -22.18 7.10 9.61
CA GLY A 447 -21.01 6.22 9.45
C GLY A 447 -20.34 5.95 10.80
N PRO A 448 -19.61 4.82 10.96
CA PRO A 448 -18.93 4.49 12.21
C PRO A 448 -17.96 5.62 12.60
N GLY A 449 -18.08 6.14 13.82
CA GLY A 449 -17.17 7.14 14.36
C GLY A 449 -17.35 8.56 13.83
N ILE A 450 -18.25 8.81 12.87
CA ILE A 450 -18.49 10.14 12.28
C ILE A 450 -19.43 10.96 13.16
N THR A 451 -19.00 12.16 13.52
CA THR A 451 -19.71 13.06 14.44
C THR A 451 -20.31 14.27 13.74
N HIS A 452 -19.61 14.78 12.73
CA HIS A 452 -20.02 15.96 11.97
C HIS A 452 -19.75 15.76 10.47
N TYR A 453 -20.33 16.60 9.63
CA TYR A 453 -20.08 16.61 8.20
C TYR A 453 -20.27 18.01 7.59
N ARG A 454 -19.77 18.20 6.38
CA ARG A 454 -20.11 19.28 5.46
C ARG A 454 -20.46 18.66 4.11
N TYR A 455 -21.30 19.34 3.33
CA TYR A 455 -21.67 18.88 1.99
C TYR A 455 -21.67 20.03 1.00
N ARG A 456 -21.46 19.73 -0.28
CA ARG A 456 -21.68 20.66 -1.40
C ARG A 456 -22.48 19.97 -2.50
N LEU A 457 -23.16 20.78 -3.32
CA LEU A 457 -23.94 20.31 -4.46
C LEU A 457 -23.24 20.73 -5.76
N ASN A 458 -23.07 19.79 -6.68
CA ASN A 458 -22.60 20.04 -8.05
C ASN A 458 -21.30 20.87 -8.11
N GLY A 459 -20.35 20.60 -7.21
CA GLY A 459 -19.05 21.28 -7.15
C GLY A 459 -19.08 22.71 -6.59
N GLY A 460 -20.17 23.17 -5.98
CA GLY A 460 -20.24 24.47 -5.28
C GLY A 460 -19.48 24.51 -3.94
N ASP A 461 -19.69 25.56 -3.15
CA ASP A 461 -19.01 25.71 -1.85
C ASP A 461 -19.56 24.72 -0.80
N TYR A 462 -18.71 24.30 0.15
CA TYR A 462 -19.13 23.47 1.28
C TYR A 462 -20.01 24.25 2.25
N ALA A 463 -21.19 23.70 2.54
CA ALA A 463 -22.08 24.20 3.58
C ALA A 463 -21.38 24.25 4.96
N ALA A 464 -21.94 25.01 5.90
CA ALA A 464 -21.43 25.08 7.27
C ALA A 464 -21.40 23.71 7.95
N LEU A 465 -20.47 23.53 8.90
CA LEU A 465 -20.34 22.33 9.74
C LEU A 465 -21.71 21.93 10.33
N ARG A 466 -22.10 20.67 10.14
CA ARG A 466 -23.33 20.09 10.67
C ARG A 466 -23.02 18.84 11.48
N SER A 467 -23.78 18.62 12.55
CA SER A 467 -23.77 17.32 13.24
C SER A 467 -24.50 16.28 12.38
N VAL A 468 -24.07 15.01 12.47
CA VAL A 468 -24.75 13.86 11.83
C VAL A 468 -26.21 13.69 12.27
N GLU A 469 -26.61 14.29 13.40
CA GLU A 469 -28.00 14.33 13.88
C GLU A 469 -28.93 15.19 13.00
N LEU A 470 -28.37 16.05 12.13
CA LEU A 470 -29.13 16.93 11.25
C LEU A 470 -29.03 16.44 9.80
N PRO A 471 -30.13 16.12 9.11
CA PRO A 471 -30.09 15.71 7.71
C PRO A 471 -29.80 16.88 6.75
N ILE A 472 -29.50 16.54 5.50
CA ILE A 472 -29.50 17.46 4.37
C ILE A 472 -30.93 17.50 3.82
N GLU A 473 -31.49 18.70 3.70
CA GLU A 473 -32.83 18.93 3.13
C GLU A 473 -32.68 19.79 1.87
N LEU A 474 -33.00 19.23 0.70
CA LEU A 474 -32.99 19.93 -0.58
C LEU A 474 -34.43 20.11 -1.09
N THR A 475 -34.80 21.35 -1.44
CA THR A 475 -36.12 21.71 -2.00
C THR A 475 -36.01 22.01 -3.50
N GLU A 476 -37.02 21.65 -4.30
CA GLU A 476 -37.09 21.88 -5.76
C GLU A 476 -35.98 21.17 -6.56
N VAL A 477 -35.67 19.92 -6.22
CA VAL A 477 -34.61 19.13 -6.87
C VAL A 477 -34.99 18.80 -8.33
N SER A 478 -34.18 19.22 -9.30
CA SER A 478 -34.36 18.86 -10.72
C SER A 478 -34.03 17.40 -10.97
N THR A 479 -34.72 16.75 -11.92
CA THR A 479 -34.57 15.32 -12.27
C THR A 479 -33.30 14.94 -13.05
N ASP A 480 -32.27 15.80 -13.07
CA ASP A 480 -31.01 15.58 -13.80
C ASP A 480 -29.84 15.40 -12.81
N ASP A 481 -28.81 14.63 -13.21
CA ASP A 481 -27.64 14.18 -12.44
C ASP A 481 -27.09 15.23 -11.45
N GLN A 482 -27.48 15.14 -10.18
CA GLN A 482 -26.92 15.95 -9.10
C GLN A 482 -25.87 15.16 -8.31
N LYS A 483 -24.71 15.78 -8.10
CA LYS A 483 -23.64 15.24 -7.27
C LYS A 483 -23.67 15.89 -5.89
N ILE A 484 -23.75 15.08 -4.85
CA ILE A 484 -23.54 15.51 -3.46
C ILE A 484 -22.17 15.00 -3.03
N ASP A 485 -21.26 15.93 -2.76
CA ASP A 485 -19.96 15.63 -2.17
C ASP A 485 -20.05 15.84 -0.66
N ILE A 486 -19.64 14.85 0.14
CA ILE A 486 -19.69 14.91 1.61
C ILE A 486 -18.31 14.70 2.20
N VAL A 487 -17.91 15.58 3.11
CA VAL A 487 -16.77 15.35 4.01
C VAL A 487 -17.32 15.15 5.43
N GLY A 488 -16.89 14.10 6.10
CA GLY A 488 -17.25 13.76 7.48
C GLY A 488 -16.08 14.00 8.43
N MET A 489 -16.35 14.39 9.66
CA MET A 489 -15.37 14.52 10.74
C MET A 489 -15.58 13.36 11.73
N ASN A 490 -14.53 12.59 12.00
CA ASN A 490 -14.56 11.50 12.98
C ASN A 490 -14.55 12.03 14.43
N SER A 491 -14.53 11.13 15.42
CA SER A 491 -14.54 11.52 16.84
C SER A 491 -13.19 11.96 17.41
N ALA A 492 -12.09 11.82 16.64
CA ALA A 492 -10.80 12.44 16.93
C ALA A 492 -10.69 13.88 16.38
N GLY A 493 -11.66 14.30 15.55
CA GLY A 493 -11.66 15.60 14.88
C GLY A 493 -10.98 15.60 13.51
N GLU A 494 -10.63 14.42 12.99
CA GLU A 494 -10.05 14.26 11.65
C GLU A 494 -11.15 14.28 10.59
N TRP A 495 -10.88 14.95 9.46
CA TRP A 495 -11.81 15.01 8.33
C TRP A 495 -11.67 13.78 7.43
N SER A 496 -12.65 13.52 6.57
CA SER A 496 -12.58 12.55 5.47
C SER A 496 -12.65 13.29 4.15
N VAL A 497 -12.29 12.64 3.06
CA VAL A 497 -12.40 13.15 1.70
C VAL A 497 -13.86 13.32 1.37
N PRO A 498 -14.13 14.12 0.33
CA PRO A 498 -15.41 14.10 -0.34
C PRO A 498 -15.78 12.66 -0.77
N THR A 499 -16.67 11.98 -0.05
CA THR A 499 -17.37 10.83 -0.60
C THR A 499 -18.44 11.36 -1.55
N ALA A 500 -18.39 10.88 -2.79
CA ALA A 500 -19.39 11.15 -3.81
C ALA A 500 -20.16 9.86 -4.05
N SER A 501 -21.47 9.80 -3.80
CA SER A 501 -22.19 8.52 -3.88
C SER A 501 -22.40 7.95 -5.30
N ALA A 502 -21.81 6.77 -5.50
CA ALA A 502 -22.23 5.53 -6.24
C ALA A 502 -21.70 4.26 -5.43
N PHE A 503 -21.96 2.94 -5.69
CA PHE A 503 -21.89 1.77 -4.68
C PHE A 503 -20.96 0.46 -5.00
N GLY A 504 -20.37 -0.32 -4.01
CA GLY A 504 -19.70 -1.73 -3.86
C GLY A 504 -18.14 -2.16 -4.04
N ASN A 505 -17.27 -2.45 -2.99
CA ASN A 505 -15.78 -2.83 -3.08
C ASN A 505 -15.61 -4.25 -3.59
N SER A 506 -14.67 -4.52 -4.51
CA SER A 506 -14.44 -5.84 -5.11
C SER A 506 -13.08 -5.97 -5.81
N THR A 507 -12.43 -7.14 -5.78
CA THR A 507 -11.29 -7.41 -6.69
C THR A 507 -11.78 -8.01 -8.01
N ARG A 508 -11.39 -7.42 -9.13
CA ARG A 508 -11.84 -7.78 -10.47
C ARG A 508 -10.68 -8.23 -11.35
N ILE A 509 -10.73 -9.48 -11.80
CA ILE A 509 -9.85 -9.99 -12.85
C ILE A 509 -10.50 -9.74 -14.21
N ILE A 510 -9.79 -9.03 -15.08
CA ILE A 510 -10.21 -8.74 -16.45
C ILE A 510 -9.20 -9.38 -17.39
N SER A 511 -9.67 -10.31 -18.21
CA SER A 511 -8.89 -11.06 -19.19
C SER A 511 -9.86 -11.55 -20.26
N PRO A 512 -9.46 -11.80 -21.51
CA PRO A 512 -10.32 -12.50 -22.46
C PRO A 512 -10.71 -13.89 -21.97
N GLU A 513 -11.93 -14.33 -22.31
CA GLU A 513 -12.41 -15.69 -22.01
C GLU A 513 -11.68 -16.75 -22.86
N ARG A 514 -11.24 -16.41 -24.08
CA ARG A 514 -10.68 -17.37 -25.04
C ARG A 514 -9.26 -17.01 -25.44
N ILE A 515 -8.39 -18.00 -25.49
CA ILE A 515 -6.97 -17.84 -25.86
C ILE A 515 -6.45 -19.10 -26.56
N ARG A 516 -5.35 -19.00 -27.33
CA ARG A 516 -4.65 -20.17 -27.89
C ARG A 516 -3.38 -20.46 -27.10
N VAL A 517 -2.97 -21.73 -27.09
CA VAL A 517 -1.67 -22.17 -26.57
C VAL A 517 -0.54 -21.41 -27.29
N GLY A 518 0.40 -20.87 -26.53
CA GLY A 518 1.55 -20.10 -27.02
C GLY A 518 1.28 -18.62 -27.27
N GLU A 519 0.07 -18.12 -27.00
CA GLU A 519 -0.23 -16.68 -27.02
C GLU A 519 -0.04 -16.06 -25.63
N SER A 520 0.32 -14.77 -25.61
CA SER A 520 0.30 -13.97 -24.38
C SER A 520 -1.14 -13.70 -23.96
N LEU A 521 -1.51 -14.03 -22.73
CA LEU A 521 -2.82 -13.78 -22.14
C LEU A 521 -2.80 -12.43 -21.43
N PRO A 522 -3.45 -11.39 -21.96
CA PRO A 522 -3.49 -10.11 -21.27
C PRO A 522 -4.42 -10.17 -20.06
N ILE A 523 -3.90 -9.75 -18.90
CA ILE A 523 -4.59 -9.75 -17.63
C ILE A 523 -4.47 -8.36 -17.01
N VAL A 524 -5.59 -7.84 -16.53
CA VAL A 524 -5.66 -6.65 -15.66
C VAL A 524 -6.39 -7.06 -14.39
N VAL A 525 -5.82 -6.71 -13.25
CA VAL A 525 -6.42 -6.90 -11.93
C VAL A 525 -6.68 -5.54 -11.33
N GLN A 526 -7.90 -5.30 -10.87
CA GLN A 526 -8.30 -4.07 -10.21
C GLN A 526 -8.85 -4.39 -8.83
N HIS A 527 -8.28 -3.78 -7.80
CA HIS A 527 -8.89 -3.73 -6.47
C HIS A 527 -9.86 -2.56 -6.45
N ARG A 528 -11.17 -2.80 -6.30
CA ARG A 528 -12.24 -1.80 -6.35
C ARG A 528 -12.85 -1.56 -4.98
N ASP A 529 -13.35 -0.35 -4.78
CA ASP A 529 -13.96 0.21 -3.59
C ASP A 529 -15.49 0.16 -3.66
N TRP A 530 -16.19 0.56 -2.60
CA TRP A 530 -17.66 0.52 -2.52
C TRP A 530 -18.35 1.58 -3.27
N GLN A 531 -17.73 2.05 -4.32
CA GLN A 531 -18.40 2.81 -5.35
C GLN A 531 -18.13 2.17 -6.72
N ASP A 532 -17.67 0.91 -6.73
CA ASP A 532 -17.08 0.18 -7.86
C ASP A 532 -15.92 0.98 -8.49
N ARG A 533 -15.19 1.82 -7.73
CA ARG A 533 -14.01 2.56 -8.23
C ARG A 533 -12.74 1.84 -7.83
N VAL A 534 -11.64 1.97 -8.54
CA VAL A 534 -10.39 1.34 -8.08
C VAL A 534 -9.91 1.99 -6.78
N ASN A 535 -9.56 1.19 -5.77
CA ASN A 535 -8.97 1.63 -4.50
C ASN A 535 -7.46 1.88 -4.67
N PRO A 536 -7.00 3.14 -4.61
CA PRO A 536 -5.63 3.50 -4.93
C PRO A 536 -4.63 3.31 -3.78
N THR A 537 -5.05 2.85 -2.60
CA THR A 537 -4.11 2.64 -1.48
C THR A 537 -3.46 1.27 -1.50
N THR A 538 -3.92 0.36 -2.36
CA THR A 538 -3.41 -1.02 -2.43
C THR A 538 -2.14 -1.09 -3.27
N THR A 539 -1.05 -1.53 -2.66
CA THR A 539 0.23 -1.81 -3.32
C THR A 539 0.81 -3.10 -2.75
N GLU A 540 0.84 -4.16 -3.55
CA GLU A 540 1.24 -5.50 -3.11
C GLU A 540 1.66 -6.34 -4.33
N LEU A 541 2.44 -7.40 -4.08
CA LEU A 541 2.72 -8.41 -5.09
C LEU A 541 1.55 -9.41 -5.09
N LEU A 542 0.89 -9.57 -6.24
CA LEU A 542 -0.12 -10.61 -6.44
C LEU A 542 0.50 -11.81 -7.14
N GLU A 543 0.01 -13.01 -6.86
CA GLU A 543 0.39 -14.23 -7.58
C GLU A 543 -0.83 -15.06 -7.97
N PHE A 544 -0.94 -15.41 -9.26
CA PHE A 544 -1.94 -16.36 -9.74
C PHE A 544 -1.51 -17.80 -9.44
N ASN A 545 -2.45 -18.65 -8.99
CA ASN A 545 -2.20 -20.09 -8.88
C ASN A 545 -2.37 -20.79 -10.24
N ASN A 546 -1.52 -20.40 -11.19
CA ASN A 546 -1.62 -20.82 -12.60
C ASN A 546 -0.24 -21.08 -13.25
N SER A 547 0.77 -21.45 -12.47
CA SER A 547 2.15 -21.65 -12.96
C SER A 547 2.29 -22.83 -13.93
N GLU A 548 1.36 -23.80 -13.87
CA GLU A 548 1.26 -24.88 -14.86
C GLU A 548 0.65 -24.40 -16.19
N GLN A 549 -0.17 -23.34 -16.17
CA GLN A 549 -0.93 -22.86 -17.32
C GLN A 549 -0.35 -21.60 -17.99
N LEU A 550 0.51 -20.86 -17.30
CA LEU A 550 1.06 -19.57 -17.70
C LEU A 550 2.59 -19.53 -17.52
N SER A 551 3.30 -18.79 -18.37
CA SER A 551 4.77 -18.68 -18.33
C SER A 551 5.32 -17.88 -17.14
N ALA A 552 4.47 -17.12 -16.46
CA ALA A 552 4.76 -16.39 -15.24
C ALA A 552 3.43 -16.07 -14.57
N VAL A 553 3.45 -15.80 -13.25
CA VAL A 553 2.23 -15.70 -12.42
C VAL A 553 2.22 -14.53 -11.45
N SER A 554 3.37 -13.95 -11.16
CA SER A 554 3.50 -12.82 -10.23
C SER A 554 3.32 -11.49 -10.96
N LEU A 555 2.54 -10.58 -10.38
CA LEU A 555 2.31 -9.25 -10.90
C LEU A 555 2.24 -8.21 -9.78
N GLN A 556 2.91 -7.08 -9.95
CA GLN A 556 2.92 -6.01 -8.96
C GLN A 556 1.67 -5.14 -9.08
N MET A 557 0.81 -5.16 -8.06
CA MET A 557 -0.19 -4.13 -7.87
C MET A 557 0.47 -2.86 -7.34
N LYS A 558 0.19 -1.74 -7.99
CA LYS A 558 0.48 -0.40 -7.48
C LYS A 558 -0.78 0.45 -7.67
N LYS A 559 -1.18 1.15 -6.62
CA LYS A 559 -2.38 1.99 -6.57
C LYS A 559 -3.65 1.29 -7.08
N GLY A 560 -3.89 0.06 -6.60
CA GLY A 560 -5.11 -0.69 -6.88
C GLY A 560 -5.18 -1.38 -8.25
N VAL A 561 -4.19 -1.19 -9.13
CA VAL A 561 -4.16 -1.84 -10.45
C VAL A 561 -2.89 -2.65 -10.63
N ALA A 562 -3.04 -3.84 -11.19
CA ALA A 562 -1.96 -4.65 -11.74
C ALA A 562 -2.28 -5.01 -13.19
N SER A 563 -1.25 -5.14 -14.02
CA SER A 563 -1.37 -5.55 -15.43
C SER A 563 -0.24 -6.51 -15.75
N PHE A 564 -0.55 -7.49 -16.60
CA PHE A 564 0.37 -8.59 -16.89
C PHE A 564 0.00 -9.29 -18.21
N ALA A 565 0.95 -9.96 -18.87
CA ALA A 565 0.71 -10.63 -20.15
C ALA A 565 1.53 -11.93 -20.34
N PRO A 566 1.35 -12.96 -19.50
CA PRO A 566 2.12 -14.20 -19.57
C PRO A 566 1.71 -15.08 -20.74
N VAL A 567 2.62 -15.92 -21.24
CA VAL A 567 2.35 -16.87 -22.33
C VAL A 567 1.57 -18.07 -21.81
N VAL A 568 0.49 -18.46 -22.50
CA VAL A 568 -0.32 -19.64 -22.15
C VAL A 568 0.37 -20.92 -22.58
N THR A 569 0.61 -21.82 -21.63
CA THR A 569 1.20 -23.15 -21.85
C THR A 569 0.16 -24.28 -21.77
N ALA A 570 -0.99 -24.04 -21.13
CA ALA A 570 -2.06 -25.02 -20.95
C ALA A 570 -2.66 -25.50 -22.28
N THR A 571 -3.00 -26.80 -22.37
CA THR A 571 -3.70 -27.38 -23.53
C THR A 571 -5.19 -27.59 -23.30
N ASP A 572 -5.66 -27.46 -22.07
CA ASP A 572 -7.05 -27.62 -21.64
C ASP A 572 -7.54 -26.34 -20.95
N ASP A 573 -8.86 -26.15 -20.89
CA ASP A 573 -9.49 -25.02 -20.17
C ASP A 573 -9.01 -24.96 -18.71
N PHE A 574 -8.89 -23.74 -18.18
CA PHE A 574 -8.47 -23.50 -16.81
C PHE A 574 -9.17 -22.29 -16.19
N GLU A 575 -9.05 -22.11 -14.88
CA GLU A 575 -9.50 -20.91 -14.18
C GLU A 575 -8.30 -20.12 -13.70
N LEU A 576 -8.26 -18.82 -14.01
CA LEU A 576 -7.38 -17.88 -13.33
C LEU A 576 -7.87 -17.71 -11.90
N LEU A 577 -6.99 -18.00 -10.96
CA LEU A 577 -7.29 -18.00 -9.54
C LEU A 577 -6.28 -17.11 -8.82
N LEU A 578 -6.76 -16.07 -8.15
CA LEU A 578 -5.98 -15.32 -7.17
C LEU A 578 -6.29 -15.89 -5.78
N PRO A 579 -5.39 -16.67 -5.16
CA PRO A 579 -5.69 -17.42 -3.93
C PRO A 579 -6.12 -16.55 -2.75
N GLN A 580 -5.75 -15.27 -2.76
CA GLN A 580 -6.00 -14.30 -1.69
C GLN A 580 -7.33 -13.51 -1.86
N GLN A 581 -8.10 -13.72 -2.95
CA GLN A 581 -9.31 -12.95 -3.29
C GLN A 581 -10.41 -13.84 -3.91
N GLU A 582 -11.70 -13.59 -3.66
CA GLU A 582 -12.82 -14.42 -4.20
C GLU A 582 -13.04 -14.31 -5.73
N SER A 583 -12.17 -13.62 -6.47
CA SER A 583 -12.31 -13.40 -7.91
C SER A 583 -11.68 -14.55 -8.68
N THR A 584 -12.47 -15.21 -9.54
CA THR A 584 -11.96 -16.19 -10.49
C THR A 584 -12.30 -15.78 -11.92
N ARG A 585 -11.50 -16.24 -12.89
CA ARG A 585 -11.76 -15.99 -14.29
C ARG A 585 -11.49 -17.23 -15.13
N ARG A 586 -12.55 -17.84 -15.66
CA ARG A 586 -12.42 -18.98 -16.57
C ARG A 586 -11.78 -18.58 -17.89
N ILE A 587 -10.85 -19.41 -18.36
CA ILE A 587 -10.15 -19.33 -19.64
C ILE A 587 -10.40 -20.60 -20.44
N GLU A 588 -10.98 -20.44 -21.63
CA GLU A 588 -11.18 -21.48 -22.63
C GLU A 588 -9.96 -21.54 -23.57
N VAL A 589 -9.31 -22.70 -23.62
CA VAL A 589 -8.18 -22.93 -24.52
C VAL A 589 -8.69 -23.42 -25.86
N LEU A 590 -8.62 -22.56 -26.87
CA LEU A 590 -9.19 -22.82 -28.18
C LEU A 590 -8.51 -23.98 -28.90
N SER A 591 -9.32 -24.93 -29.38
CA SER A 591 -8.82 -26.02 -30.21
C SER A 591 -8.14 -25.49 -31.49
N ALA A 592 -7.17 -26.25 -32.01
CA ALA A 592 -6.51 -25.95 -33.27
C ALA A 592 -7.47 -25.86 -34.48
N ASN A 593 -8.69 -26.40 -34.38
CA ASN A 593 -9.71 -26.40 -35.42
C ASN A 593 -10.81 -25.36 -35.20
N PHE A 594 -10.68 -24.45 -34.22
CA PHE A 594 -11.66 -23.38 -34.02
C PHE A 594 -11.81 -22.56 -35.32
N PRO A 595 -13.04 -22.19 -35.74
CA PRO A 595 -13.26 -21.52 -37.01
C PRO A 595 -12.48 -20.20 -37.14
N THR A 596 -11.88 -19.98 -38.30
CA THR A 596 -11.18 -18.74 -38.66
C THR A 596 -11.72 -18.17 -39.96
N GLU A 597 -11.83 -16.85 -40.07
CA GLU A 597 -12.20 -16.16 -41.31
C GLU A 597 -11.16 -15.09 -41.65
N GLU A 598 -10.72 -15.07 -42.91
CA GLU A 598 -9.65 -14.19 -43.38
C GLU A 598 -10.20 -12.92 -44.03
N TYR A 599 -9.63 -11.77 -43.67
CA TYR A 599 -9.97 -10.46 -44.20
C TYR A 599 -8.76 -9.78 -44.83
N THR A 600 -8.98 -9.11 -45.96
CA THR A 600 -8.00 -8.31 -46.70
C THR A 600 -8.69 -7.18 -47.46
N GLY A 601 -8.01 -6.06 -47.68
CA GLY A 601 -8.52 -4.99 -48.56
C GLY A 601 -9.58 -4.14 -47.88
N ALA A 602 -10.62 -3.73 -48.60
CA ALA A 602 -11.67 -2.86 -48.06
C ALA A 602 -12.96 -3.64 -47.76
N LEU A 603 -13.65 -3.31 -46.66
CA LEU A 603 -15.00 -3.83 -46.41
C LEU A 603 -15.98 -3.30 -47.45
N GLU A 604 -16.77 -4.18 -48.07
CA GLU A 604 -17.73 -3.81 -49.12
C GLU A 604 -19.04 -3.22 -48.57
N GLN A 605 -19.39 -3.57 -47.33
CA GLN A 605 -20.60 -3.14 -46.64
C GLN A 605 -20.42 -3.19 -45.12
N SER A 606 -21.32 -2.54 -44.39
CA SER A 606 -21.32 -2.64 -42.92
C SER A 606 -21.45 -4.08 -42.47
N THR A 607 -20.59 -4.47 -41.53
CA THR A 607 -20.36 -5.86 -41.14
C THR A 607 -20.35 -5.97 -39.63
N VAL A 608 -20.83 -7.11 -39.11
CA VAL A 608 -20.79 -7.45 -37.68
C VAL A 608 -19.89 -8.67 -37.51
N TRP A 609 -18.94 -8.60 -36.59
CA TRP A 609 -18.10 -9.72 -36.20
C TRP A 609 -18.49 -10.22 -34.81
N SER A 610 -18.81 -11.51 -34.73
CA SER A 610 -19.15 -12.24 -33.53
C SER A 610 -18.04 -13.21 -33.11
N ALA A 611 -18.09 -13.64 -31.85
CA ALA A 611 -17.07 -14.46 -31.20
C ALA A 611 -17.08 -15.95 -31.57
N ASP A 612 -17.95 -16.38 -32.48
CA ASP A 612 -18.05 -17.75 -33.00
C ASP A 612 -16.93 -18.12 -33.99
N ILE A 613 -16.19 -17.12 -34.48
CA ILE A 613 -15.12 -17.25 -35.48
C ILE A 613 -14.01 -16.25 -35.18
N GLU A 614 -12.74 -16.68 -35.20
CA GLU A 614 -11.59 -15.77 -35.11
C GLU A 614 -11.36 -15.01 -36.43
N ARG A 615 -11.08 -13.71 -36.33
CA ARG A 615 -10.92 -12.82 -37.50
C ARG A 615 -9.43 -12.62 -37.79
N HIS A 616 -8.96 -13.13 -38.92
CA HIS A 616 -7.54 -13.06 -39.31
C HIS A 616 -7.34 -12.00 -40.39
N ILE A 617 -6.60 -10.93 -40.09
CA ILE A 617 -6.32 -9.84 -41.03
C ILE A 617 -4.88 -9.97 -41.53
N LYS A 618 -4.71 -10.39 -42.79
CA LYS A 618 -3.38 -10.71 -43.36
C LYS A 618 -2.74 -9.59 -44.18
N SER A 619 -3.48 -8.53 -44.44
CA SER A 619 -3.02 -7.30 -45.10
C SER A 619 -3.87 -6.14 -44.59
N ASP A 620 -3.40 -4.90 -44.76
CA ASP A 620 -4.13 -3.72 -44.31
C ASP A 620 -5.64 -3.81 -44.66
N LEU A 621 -6.47 -3.58 -43.65
CA LEU A 621 -7.92 -3.58 -43.75
C LEU A 621 -8.42 -2.13 -43.76
N VAL A 622 -9.21 -1.78 -44.77
CA VAL A 622 -9.85 -0.46 -44.85
C VAL A 622 -11.33 -0.61 -44.50
N ILE A 623 -11.82 0.24 -43.60
CA ILE A 623 -13.23 0.45 -43.32
C ILE A 623 -13.61 1.77 -44.00
N PRO A 624 -14.21 1.75 -45.22
CA PRO A 624 -14.44 2.96 -45.99
C PRO A 624 -15.47 3.90 -45.37
N THR A 625 -15.53 5.14 -45.86
CA THR A 625 -16.59 6.09 -45.47
C THR A 625 -17.99 5.49 -45.64
N ASN A 626 -18.88 5.73 -44.67
CA ASN A 626 -20.25 5.18 -44.57
C ASN A 626 -20.33 3.66 -44.34
N VAL A 627 -19.22 2.98 -44.11
CA VAL A 627 -19.19 1.58 -43.67
C VAL A 627 -18.95 1.54 -42.16
N THR A 628 -19.70 0.69 -41.47
CA THR A 628 -19.50 0.42 -40.04
C THR A 628 -19.03 -1.01 -39.85
N LEU A 629 -17.92 -1.20 -39.16
CA LEU A 629 -17.56 -2.48 -38.55
C LEU A 629 -18.00 -2.47 -37.09
N THR A 630 -18.89 -3.39 -36.74
CA THR A 630 -19.27 -3.63 -35.34
C THR A 630 -18.66 -4.95 -34.88
N ILE A 631 -17.98 -4.93 -33.75
CA ILE A 631 -17.33 -6.10 -33.14
C ILE A 631 -18.08 -6.37 -31.82
N GLU A 632 -18.62 -7.57 -31.70
CA GLU A 632 -19.40 -8.01 -30.53
C GLU A 632 -18.49 -8.59 -29.42
N PRO A 633 -18.96 -8.65 -28.15
CA PRO A 633 -18.18 -9.14 -27.02
C PRO A 633 -17.50 -10.50 -27.26
N GLY A 634 -16.31 -10.68 -26.70
CA GLY A 634 -15.51 -11.91 -26.77
C GLY A 634 -14.88 -12.18 -28.14
N THR A 635 -15.02 -11.28 -29.12
CA THR A 635 -14.44 -11.47 -30.46
C THR A 635 -12.92 -11.29 -30.43
N ARG A 636 -12.21 -12.20 -31.10
CA ARG A 636 -10.74 -12.18 -31.25
C ARG A 636 -10.35 -11.80 -32.67
N ILE A 637 -9.50 -10.77 -32.78
CA ILE A 637 -8.98 -10.21 -34.03
C ILE A 637 -7.47 -10.33 -34.02
N LEU A 638 -6.94 -11.11 -34.96
CA LEU A 638 -5.52 -11.38 -35.09
C LEU A 638 -4.98 -10.77 -36.38
N LEU A 639 -3.90 -9.98 -36.27
CA LEU A 639 -3.32 -9.24 -37.39
C LEU A 639 -1.92 -9.74 -37.76
N GLY A 640 -1.61 -9.73 -39.05
CA GLY A 640 -0.26 -10.07 -39.54
C GLY A 640 0.80 -9.05 -39.14
N GLU A 641 2.07 -9.41 -39.32
CA GLU A 641 3.21 -8.53 -39.05
C GLU A 641 3.01 -7.17 -39.74
N LYS A 642 3.10 -6.08 -38.96
CA LYS A 642 2.96 -4.68 -39.43
C LYS A 642 1.63 -4.36 -40.15
N VAL A 643 0.63 -5.24 -40.08
CA VAL A 643 -0.68 -5.01 -40.69
C VAL A 643 -1.46 -3.98 -39.88
N ASN A 644 -2.13 -3.05 -40.57
CA ASN A 644 -2.91 -1.98 -39.96
C ASN A 644 -4.41 -2.07 -40.30
N ILE A 645 -5.24 -1.48 -39.45
CA ILE A 645 -6.65 -1.18 -39.77
C ILE A 645 -6.77 0.32 -40.03
N ILE A 646 -7.33 0.69 -41.17
CA ILE A 646 -7.54 2.09 -41.58
C ILE A 646 -9.04 2.37 -41.56
N VAL A 647 -9.47 3.26 -40.69
CA VAL A 647 -10.88 3.57 -40.44
C VAL A 647 -11.22 4.95 -41.03
N GLU A 648 -11.84 4.95 -42.21
CA GLU A 648 -12.43 6.14 -42.86
C GLU A 648 -13.93 6.26 -42.58
N GLY A 649 -14.55 5.16 -42.14
CA GLY A 649 -15.94 5.06 -41.70
C GLY A 649 -16.05 5.04 -40.18
N ARG A 650 -16.64 3.96 -39.65
CA ARG A 650 -16.78 3.75 -38.20
C ARG A 650 -16.35 2.34 -37.78
N LEU A 651 -15.58 2.25 -36.70
CA LEU A 651 -15.25 0.99 -36.02
C LEU A 651 -15.84 1.05 -34.60
N MET A 652 -16.64 0.06 -34.25
CA MET A 652 -17.26 -0.05 -32.93
C MET A 652 -16.88 -1.38 -32.29
N SER A 653 -16.07 -1.34 -31.25
CA SER A 653 -15.77 -2.49 -30.38
C SER A 653 -16.66 -2.40 -29.14
N ARG A 654 -17.59 -3.35 -29.00
CA ARG A 654 -18.61 -3.35 -27.94
C ARG A 654 -18.35 -4.46 -26.94
N GLY A 655 -17.14 -4.52 -26.38
CA GLY A 655 -16.77 -5.54 -25.42
C GLY A 655 -17.54 -5.37 -24.10
N THR A 656 -17.51 -6.39 -23.26
CA THR A 656 -17.91 -6.28 -21.86
C THR A 656 -16.75 -6.72 -20.99
N SER A 657 -16.73 -6.31 -19.73
CA SER A 657 -15.75 -6.83 -18.77
C SER A 657 -15.78 -8.36 -18.59
N SER A 658 -16.94 -8.98 -18.78
CA SER A 658 -17.09 -10.45 -18.77
C SER A 658 -16.56 -11.07 -20.05
N ASP A 659 -16.54 -10.36 -21.17
CA ASP A 659 -16.18 -10.88 -22.50
C ASP A 659 -15.50 -9.77 -23.32
N PRO A 660 -14.27 -9.39 -22.95
CA PRO A 660 -13.59 -8.29 -23.61
C PRO A 660 -13.16 -8.70 -25.02
N ILE A 661 -13.10 -7.72 -25.92
CA ILE A 661 -12.62 -7.91 -27.30
C ILE A 661 -11.09 -7.87 -27.30
N VAL A 662 -10.46 -8.68 -28.15
CA VAL A 662 -8.98 -8.76 -28.21
C VAL A 662 -8.47 -8.45 -29.61
N PHE A 663 -7.57 -7.45 -29.69
CA PHE A 663 -6.67 -7.25 -30.81
C PHE A 663 -5.27 -7.74 -30.45
N ASN A 664 -4.74 -8.67 -31.26
CA ASN A 664 -3.44 -9.28 -31.04
C ASN A 664 -2.73 -9.60 -32.38
N SER A 665 -1.47 -10.01 -32.34
CA SER A 665 -0.73 -10.48 -33.51
C SER A 665 -1.08 -11.95 -33.84
N LEU A 666 -1.13 -12.27 -35.14
CA LEU A 666 -1.21 -13.65 -35.65
C LEU A 666 0.00 -14.50 -35.27
N ASN A 667 1.14 -13.85 -35.02
CA ASN A 667 2.38 -14.47 -34.61
C ASN A 667 3.01 -13.60 -33.54
N GLN A 668 3.17 -14.14 -32.34
CA GLN A 668 3.66 -13.39 -31.17
C GLN A 668 5.08 -12.83 -31.38
N ALA A 669 5.90 -13.45 -32.24
CA ALA A 669 7.23 -12.97 -32.59
C ALA A 669 7.24 -11.90 -33.71
N ALA A 670 6.09 -11.56 -34.28
CA ALA A 670 5.95 -10.63 -35.39
C ALA A 670 4.79 -9.66 -35.12
N PRO A 671 5.01 -8.63 -34.29
CA PRO A 671 3.97 -7.71 -33.84
C PRO A 671 3.25 -7.03 -35.01
N TRP A 672 1.98 -6.70 -34.80
CA TRP A 672 1.16 -6.05 -35.82
C TRP A 672 1.41 -4.52 -35.85
N GLY A 673 0.79 -3.85 -36.82
CA GLY A 673 0.83 -2.39 -36.93
C GLY A 673 -0.08 -1.74 -35.89
N GLY A 674 -1.00 -0.88 -36.33
CA GLY A 674 -1.96 -0.22 -35.46
C GLY A 674 -3.30 0.05 -36.15
N ILE A 675 -4.17 0.74 -35.45
CA ILE A 675 -5.45 1.23 -35.96
C ILE A 675 -5.33 2.73 -36.20
N VAL A 676 -5.67 3.15 -37.42
CA VAL A 676 -5.61 4.55 -37.84
C VAL A 676 -7.00 5.04 -38.19
N VAL A 677 -7.57 5.89 -37.34
CA VAL A 677 -8.86 6.55 -37.56
C VAL A 677 -8.62 7.86 -38.28
N SER A 678 -9.07 7.96 -39.53
CA SER A 678 -8.85 9.12 -40.42
C SER A 678 -10.18 9.67 -40.91
N ASP A 679 -10.54 10.90 -40.51
CA ASP A 679 -11.81 11.55 -40.86
C ASP A 679 -13.09 10.80 -40.42
N GLY A 680 -12.94 9.74 -39.62
CA GLY A 680 -14.00 8.88 -39.10
C GLY A 680 -14.15 8.96 -37.58
N GLU A 681 -14.83 7.97 -37.01
CA GLU A 681 -15.03 7.82 -35.57
C GLU A 681 -14.75 6.37 -35.16
N SER A 682 -14.08 6.15 -34.03
CA SER A 682 -13.98 4.81 -33.45
C SER A 682 -14.28 4.84 -31.96
N GLN A 683 -14.97 3.79 -31.52
CA GLN A 683 -15.36 3.58 -30.13
C GLN A 683 -14.88 2.20 -29.71
N PHE A 684 -14.17 2.12 -28.60
CA PHE A 684 -13.67 0.90 -28.03
C PHE A 684 -14.12 0.78 -26.57
N GLU A 685 -14.94 -0.22 -26.30
CA GLU A 685 -15.44 -0.56 -24.97
C GLU A 685 -14.85 -1.90 -24.56
N ASN A 686 -14.27 -2.01 -23.35
CA ASN A 686 -13.73 -3.26 -22.78
C ASN A 686 -12.88 -4.05 -23.79
N THR A 687 -11.84 -3.40 -24.31
CA THR A 687 -11.02 -3.92 -25.42
C THR A 687 -9.56 -4.02 -25.02
N PHE A 688 -8.98 -5.20 -25.19
CA PHE A 688 -7.55 -5.44 -25.08
C PHE A 688 -6.84 -5.16 -26.39
N PHE A 689 -5.72 -4.43 -26.29
CA PHE A 689 -4.77 -4.27 -27.38
C PHE A 689 -3.39 -4.71 -26.91
N THR A 690 -2.84 -5.70 -27.61
CA THR A 690 -1.58 -6.33 -27.23
C THR A 690 -0.70 -6.55 -28.46
N ASN A 691 0.62 -6.55 -28.23
CA ASN A 691 1.63 -6.92 -29.22
C ASN A 691 1.51 -6.18 -30.57
N GLY A 692 1.20 -4.89 -30.54
CA GLY A 692 1.11 -4.02 -31.72
C GLY A 692 2.08 -2.82 -31.70
N GLY A 693 1.95 -1.95 -32.70
CA GLY A 693 2.74 -0.72 -32.84
C GLY A 693 4.09 -0.88 -33.56
N ALA A 694 4.26 -1.92 -34.39
CA ALA A 694 5.56 -2.25 -35.00
C ALA A 694 5.77 -1.78 -36.46
N ASP A 695 4.82 -1.09 -37.07
CA ASP A 695 4.99 -0.49 -38.40
C ASP A 695 5.80 0.81 -38.31
N SER A 696 7.13 0.64 -38.37
CA SER A 696 8.10 1.74 -38.38
C SER A 696 7.90 2.78 -39.50
N SER A 697 7.07 2.53 -40.52
CA SER A 697 6.72 3.55 -41.52
C SER A 697 5.67 4.55 -41.04
N ARG A 698 5.02 4.27 -39.91
CA ARG A 698 3.94 5.05 -39.29
C ARG A 698 4.33 5.66 -37.95
N LYS A 699 5.63 5.82 -37.70
CA LYS A 699 6.16 6.54 -36.55
C LYS A 699 5.54 7.95 -36.47
N PHE A 700 5.21 8.36 -35.25
CA PHE A 700 4.57 9.64 -34.99
C PHE A 700 5.16 10.24 -33.73
N GLY A 701 5.37 11.56 -33.76
CA GLY A 701 5.65 12.30 -32.55
C GLY A 701 7.11 12.26 -32.08
N HIS A 702 7.29 12.53 -30.79
CA HIS A 702 8.52 12.71 -30.03
C HIS A 702 9.32 11.41 -29.91
N SER A 703 8.75 10.34 -29.32
CA SER A 703 9.48 9.07 -29.10
C SER A 703 9.72 8.23 -30.37
N ASN A 704 9.29 8.72 -31.55
CA ASN A 704 9.58 8.13 -32.86
C ASN A 704 9.19 6.63 -32.99
N SER A 705 8.20 6.16 -32.23
CA SER A 705 7.50 4.87 -32.38
C SER A 705 6.12 5.05 -33.04
N GLN A 706 5.50 3.97 -33.53
CA GLN A 706 4.14 4.03 -34.07
C GLN A 706 3.11 4.02 -32.92
N PRO A 707 2.08 4.89 -32.97
CA PRO A 707 0.91 4.74 -32.12
C PRO A 707 0.05 3.56 -32.52
N LEU A 708 -0.29 2.74 -31.51
CA LEU A 708 -1.22 1.64 -31.66
C LEU A 708 -2.61 2.13 -32.07
N LEU A 709 -3.09 3.19 -31.42
CA LEU A 709 -4.33 3.87 -31.75
C LEU A 709 -4.02 5.30 -32.22
N MET A 710 -4.07 5.52 -33.54
CA MET A 710 -3.78 6.81 -34.16
C MET A 710 -5.07 7.50 -34.65
N THR A 711 -5.31 8.74 -34.23
CA THR A 711 -6.52 9.51 -34.57
C THR A 711 -6.16 10.79 -35.33
N GLN A 712 -6.63 10.95 -36.57
CA GLN A 712 -6.31 12.07 -37.46
C GLN A 712 -7.57 12.77 -37.96
N ASN A 713 -7.77 14.03 -37.56
CA ASN A 713 -8.98 14.81 -37.87
C ASN A 713 -10.26 14.04 -37.53
N ALA A 714 -10.22 13.29 -36.43
CA ALA A 714 -11.21 12.28 -36.09
C ALA A 714 -11.52 12.31 -34.59
N ALA A 715 -12.45 11.46 -34.18
CA ALA A 715 -12.76 11.20 -32.78
C ALA A 715 -12.47 9.75 -32.42
N LEU A 716 -11.88 9.54 -31.24
CA LEU A 716 -11.63 8.24 -30.65
C LEU A 716 -12.17 8.24 -29.23
N ASP A 717 -12.96 7.23 -28.90
CA ASP A 717 -13.44 6.97 -27.55
C ASP A 717 -12.91 5.61 -27.09
N CYS A 718 -12.21 5.58 -25.96
CA CYS A 718 -11.70 4.39 -25.33
C CYS A 718 -12.22 4.33 -23.88
N ASP A 719 -13.23 3.50 -23.65
CA ASP A 719 -13.77 3.24 -22.32
C ASP A 719 -13.38 1.82 -21.91
N SER A 720 -12.70 1.71 -20.77
CA SER A 720 -12.24 0.43 -20.24
C SER A 720 -11.33 -0.29 -21.24
N CYS A 721 -10.43 0.46 -21.86
CA CYS A 721 -9.42 -0.07 -22.76
C CYS A 721 -8.19 -0.53 -22.00
N TYR A 722 -7.62 -1.65 -22.42
CA TYR A 722 -6.43 -2.22 -21.81
C TYR A 722 -5.34 -2.31 -22.88
N VAL A 723 -4.53 -1.25 -22.96
CA VAL A 723 -3.42 -1.15 -23.91
C VAL A 723 -2.15 -1.57 -23.19
N ILE A 724 -1.86 -2.87 -23.24
CA ILE A 724 -0.78 -3.46 -22.45
C ILE A 724 0.17 -4.29 -23.31
N ASN A 725 1.46 -4.28 -22.97
CA ASN A 725 2.49 -5.09 -23.64
C ASN A 725 2.55 -4.84 -25.16
N ASN A 726 2.84 -3.59 -25.55
CA ASN A 726 2.93 -3.18 -26.96
C ASN A 726 4.30 -2.59 -27.27
N VAL A 727 4.78 -2.86 -28.49
CA VAL A 727 6.10 -2.38 -28.95
C VAL A 727 6.08 -0.89 -29.31
N GLY A 728 4.92 -0.38 -29.72
CA GLY A 728 4.72 1.05 -29.96
C GLY A 728 3.97 1.72 -28.82
N LYS A 729 3.85 3.04 -28.91
CA LYS A 729 3.08 3.84 -27.95
C LYS A 729 1.58 3.56 -28.02
N ALA A 730 0.87 3.76 -26.91
CA ALA A 730 -0.55 3.41 -26.84
C ALA A 730 -1.41 4.33 -27.73
N PHE A 731 -1.26 5.66 -27.60
CA PHE A 731 -2.10 6.62 -28.32
C PHE A 731 -1.30 7.63 -29.16
N GLY A 732 -1.93 8.10 -30.25
CA GLY A 732 -1.43 9.19 -31.06
C GLY A 732 -2.59 10.00 -31.65
N ALA A 733 -2.50 11.33 -31.62
CA ALA A 733 -3.58 12.17 -32.13
C ALA A 733 -3.06 13.41 -32.86
N ARG A 734 -3.68 13.73 -34.00
CA ARG A 734 -3.45 15.00 -34.72
C ARG A 734 -4.76 15.69 -35.06
N ASN A 735 -4.98 16.87 -34.48
CA ASN A 735 -6.17 17.70 -34.71
C ASN A 735 -7.46 16.92 -34.46
N SER A 736 -7.50 16.22 -33.33
CA SER A 736 -8.53 15.22 -33.00
C SER A 736 -9.05 15.40 -31.58
N PHE A 737 -10.15 14.71 -31.27
CA PHE A 737 -10.67 14.53 -29.92
C PHE A 737 -10.47 13.07 -29.52
N VAL A 738 -9.85 12.85 -28.37
CA VAL A 738 -9.60 11.51 -27.81
C VAL A 738 -10.16 11.48 -26.40
N HIS A 739 -11.02 10.54 -26.11
CA HIS A 739 -11.54 10.28 -24.77
C HIS A 739 -10.98 8.93 -24.28
N ILE A 740 -10.41 8.93 -23.08
CA ILE A 740 -9.82 7.75 -22.43
C ILE A 740 -10.38 7.69 -21.01
N ASP A 741 -11.19 6.69 -20.72
CA ASP A 741 -11.82 6.52 -19.42
C ASP A 741 -11.65 5.09 -18.91
N ASN A 742 -11.55 4.94 -17.58
CA ASN A 742 -11.50 3.66 -16.86
C ASN A 742 -10.46 2.67 -17.43
N SER A 743 -9.38 3.19 -18.00
CA SER A 743 -8.45 2.43 -18.86
C SER A 743 -7.13 2.12 -18.15
N VAL A 744 -6.41 1.12 -18.67
CA VAL A 744 -5.07 0.74 -18.19
C VAL A 744 -4.10 0.75 -19.37
N ILE A 745 -3.01 1.49 -19.21
CA ILE A 745 -1.92 1.62 -20.18
C ILE A 745 -0.65 1.19 -19.46
N SER A 746 0.00 0.13 -19.94
CA SER A 746 1.18 -0.42 -19.27
C SER A 746 2.13 -1.10 -20.24
N ASP A 747 3.43 -1.03 -19.98
CA ASP A 747 4.45 -1.76 -20.75
C ASP A 747 4.34 -1.43 -22.25
N VAL A 748 4.36 -0.12 -22.52
CA VAL A 748 4.35 0.47 -23.86
C VAL A 748 5.51 1.47 -23.98
N ASP A 749 5.87 1.84 -25.20
CA ASP A 749 6.93 2.81 -25.47
C ASP A 749 6.65 4.19 -24.84
N THR A 750 5.45 4.75 -25.08
CA THR A 750 4.91 5.91 -24.37
C THR A 750 3.39 5.76 -24.20
N GLY A 751 2.80 6.43 -23.22
CA GLY A 751 1.35 6.39 -23.04
C GLY A 751 0.62 7.07 -24.19
N GLY A 752 1.14 8.17 -24.71
CA GLY A 752 0.69 8.68 -26.00
C GLY A 752 1.01 10.13 -26.27
N GLU A 753 0.74 10.53 -27.51
CA GLU A 753 1.11 11.86 -28.01
C GLU A 753 -0.04 12.58 -28.70
N PHE A 754 -0.32 13.81 -28.27
CA PHE A 754 -1.48 14.59 -28.68
C PHE A 754 -1.05 15.92 -29.32
N SER A 755 -0.89 15.92 -30.65
CA SER A 755 -0.52 17.11 -31.42
C SER A 755 -1.75 17.92 -31.82
N ARG A 756 -1.95 19.10 -31.21
CA ARG A 756 -3.07 20.02 -31.47
C ARG A 756 -4.40 19.29 -31.31
N SER A 757 -4.50 18.44 -30.33
CA SER A 757 -5.66 17.58 -30.05
C SER A 757 -6.16 17.84 -28.64
N VAL A 758 -7.40 17.43 -28.37
CA VAL A 758 -7.97 17.42 -27.03
C VAL A 758 -7.98 15.96 -26.58
N ALA A 759 -7.27 15.65 -25.50
CA ALA A 759 -7.40 14.37 -24.82
C ALA A 759 -8.13 14.58 -23.49
N GLU A 760 -9.23 13.88 -23.28
CA GLU A 760 -9.92 13.81 -22.00
C GLU A 760 -9.61 12.45 -21.39
N ILE A 761 -8.74 12.45 -20.38
CA ILE A 761 -8.22 11.25 -19.71
C ILE A 761 -8.74 11.25 -18.28
N GLN A 762 -9.48 10.22 -17.91
CA GLN A 762 -10.05 10.12 -16.56
C GLN A 762 -10.06 8.70 -16.04
N ASN A 763 -9.98 8.54 -14.71
CA ASN A 763 -10.01 7.24 -14.03
C ASN A 763 -9.04 6.21 -14.66
N THR A 764 -7.84 6.65 -15.05
CA THR A 764 -6.93 5.86 -15.88
C THR A 764 -5.60 5.62 -15.17
N TRP A 765 -5.05 4.42 -15.35
CA TRP A 765 -3.73 4.03 -14.84
C TRP A 765 -2.74 3.93 -15.99
N LEU A 766 -1.71 4.76 -15.95
CA LEU A 766 -0.52 4.66 -16.79
C LEU A 766 0.65 4.20 -15.92
N LYS A 767 1.27 3.09 -16.31
CA LYS A 767 2.27 2.41 -15.48
C LYS A 767 3.44 1.88 -16.33
N ASN A 768 4.63 1.80 -15.73
CA ASN A 768 5.78 1.10 -16.28
C ASN A 768 6.17 1.57 -17.70
N ILE A 769 6.40 2.87 -17.87
CA ILE A 769 6.78 3.44 -19.16
C ILE A 769 8.30 3.69 -19.20
N SER A 770 9.09 3.19 -20.14
CA SER A 770 8.82 2.09 -21.08
C SER A 770 9.09 0.72 -20.45
N ASP A 771 8.70 -0.36 -21.14
CA ASP A 771 8.90 -1.75 -20.74
C ASP A 771 10.30 -2.03 -20.11
N GLY A 772 10.30 -2.68 -18.96
CA GLY A 772 11.44 -2.78 -18.03
C GLY A 772 12.67 -3.59 -18.48
N GLU A 773 12.87 -3.87 -19.77
CA GLU A 773 13.90 -4.83 -20.25
C GLU A 773 14.73 -4.32 -21.45
N ARG A 774 14.94 -3.00 -21.56
CA ARG A 774 16.06 -2.47 -22.37
C ARG A 774 17.23 -2.15 -21.45
N ASP A 775 18.20 -3.08 -21.45
CA ASP A 775 19.45 -3.24 -20.68
C ASP A 775 20.41 -2.02 -20.54
N SER A 776 19.94 -0.80 -20.79
CA SER A 776 20.58 0.44 -20.40
C SER A 776 19.51 1.50 -20.47
N PHE A 777 19.32 2.30 -19.41
CA PHE A 777 18.56 3.54 -19.50
C PHE A 777 19.04 4.34 -20.71
N VAL A 778 18.21 4.38 -21.76
CA VAL A 778 18.39 5.24 -22.92
C VAL A 778 17.16 6.10 -22.89
N ASP A 779 17.35 7.33 -22.43
CA ASP A 779 16.41 8.41 -22.64
C ASP A 779 16.08 8.48 -24.15
N ASP A 780 14.84 8.11 -24.49
CA ASP A 780 14.28 8.18 -25.83
C ASP A 780 12.89 8.85 -25.85
N ASP A 781 12.70 9.82 -24.94
CA ASP A 781 11.47 10.58 -24.75
C ASP A 781 10.29 9.69 -24.27
N ASN A 782 10.54 8.85 -23.25
CA ASN A 782 9.59 7.88 -22.71
C ASN A 782 8.55 8.53 -21.77
N ASP A 783 7.90 9.60 -22.24
CA ASP A 783 6.90 10.31 -21.46
C ASP A 783 5.69 9.42 -21.16
N GLY A 784 5.05 9.65 -20.02
CA GLY A 784 3.71 9.14 -19.78
C GLY A 784 2.76 9.67 -20.85
N PHE A 785 2.55 10.99 -20.93
CA PHE A 785 1.80 11.62 -22.01
C PHE A 785 2.43 12.92 -22.49
N TYR A 786 2.46 13.09 -23.82
CA TYR A 786 2.97 14.28 -24.48
C TYR A 786 1.86 15.11 -25.14
N PHE A 787 1.78 16.40 -24.82
CA PHE A 787 0.77 17.34 -25.33
C PHE A 787 1.40 18.48 -26.12
N SER A 788 1.29 18.44 -27.45
CA SER A 788 1.96 19.41 -28.34
C SER A 788 0.99 20.34 -29.04
N GLY A 789 0.95 21.60 -28.62
CA GLY A 789 0.15 22.65 -29.24
C GLY A 789 -1.34 22.61 -28.88
N ALA A 790 -1.96 23.78 -28.70
CA ALA A 790 -3.39 23.87 -28.44
C ALA A 790 -4.24 23.44 -29.65
N HIS A 791 -5.34 22.74 -29.39
CA HIS A 791 -6.35 22.42 -30.40
C HIS A 791 -7.04 23.71 -30.89
N THR A 792 -7.53 23.70 -32.14
CA THR A 792 -8.11 24.88 -32.79
C THR A 792 -9.41 25.38 -32.15
N SER A 793 -10.11 24.54 -31.38
CA SER A 793 -11.28 24.94 -30.59
C SER A 793 -10.92 25.77 -29.35
N GLY A 794 -9.65 25.73 -28.91
CA GLY A 794 -9.20 26.33 -27.65
C GLY A 794 -9.50 25.49 -26.40
N ALA A 795 -10.19 24.36 -26.53
CA ALA A 795 -10.44 23.46 -25.41
C ALA A 795 -9.13 22.85 -24.86
N PRO A 796 -8.98 22.72 -23.54
CA PRO A 796 -7.84 22.04 -22.93
C PRO A 796 -7.96 20.52 -23.04
N SER A 797 -6.82 19.84 -23.08
CA SER A 797 -6.74 18.43 -22.67
C SER A 797 -6.87 18.36 -21.15
N ARG A 798 -7.40 17.26 -20.62
CA ARG A 798 -7.68 17.09 -19.20
C ARG A 798 -7.22 15.72 -18.71
N ILE A 799 -6.61 15.68 -17.53
CA ILE A 799 -6.27 14.47 -16.79
C ILE A 799 -6.95 14.57 -15.43
N ALA A 800 -7.83 13.61 -15.11
CA ALA A 800 -8.60 13.65 -13.87
C ALA A 800 -8.64 12.29 -13.16
N HIS A 801 -8.50 12.26 -11.84
CA HIS A 801 -8.63 11.02 -11.03
C HIS A 801 -7.76 9.85 -11.56
N SER A 802 -6.57 10.17 -12.06
CA SER A 802 -5.72 9.24 -12.82
C SER A 802 -4.35 9.11 -12.18
N TYR A 803 -3.70 7.98 -12.44
CA TYR A 803 -2.43 7.59 -11.85
C TYR A 803 -1.38 7.45 -12.94
N VAL A 804 -0.28 8.19 -12.82
CA VAL A 804 0.91 8.10 -13.67
C VAL A 804 2.05 7.63 -12.77
N ILE A 805 2.51 6.40 -13.00
CA ILE A 805 3.40 5.70 -12.08
C ILE A 805 4.57 5.11 -12.86
N ASP A 806 5.79 5.36 -12.38
CA ASP A 806 7.04 4.78 -12.91
C ASP A 806 7.21 5.08 -14.42
N THR A 807 7.60 6.32 -14.73
CA THR A 807 7.93 6.75 -16.09
C THR A 807 9.44 6.99 -16.19
N LYS A 808 10.06 6.53 -17.28
CA LYS A 808 11.51 6.66 -17.55
C LYS A 808 11.90 8.05 -18.01
N ASP A 809 10.94 8.92 -18.26
CA ASP A 809 11.14 10.33 -18.56
C ASP A 809 10.16 11.15 -17.72
N ASP A 810 9.43 12.08 -18.33
CA ASP A 810 8.40 12.84 -17.67
C ASP A 810 7.12 12.04 -17.44
N GLY A 811 6.49 12.28 -16.30
CA GLY A 811 5.12 11.81 -16.08
C GLY A 811 4.19 12.40 -17.14
N LEU A 812 4.29 13.71 -17.35
CA LEU A 812 3.53 14.47 -18.34
C LEU A 812 4.42 15.53 -18.98
N ASP A 813 4.52 15.54 -20.31
CA ASP A 813 5.19 16.63 -21.04
C ASP A 813 4.15 17.49 -21.77
N HIS A 814 4.16 18.77 -21.42
CA HIS A 814 3.40 19.83 -22.05
C HIS A 814 4.32 20.69 -22.93
N ASN A 815 3.97 20.80 -24.21
CA ASN A 815 4.64 21.66 -25.17
C ASN A 815 3.64 22.53 -25.95
N GLY A 816 3.18 23.61 -25.32
CA GLY A 816 2.33 24.59 -25.98
C GLY A 816 0.86 24.20 -26.10
N ALA A 817 0.38 23.23 -25.32
CA ALA A 817 -1.03 22.83 -25.25
C ALA A 817 -1.82 23.64 -24.19
N ASN A 818 -3.12 23.44 -24.10
CA ASN A 818 -3.90 23.85 -22.93
C ASN A 818 -4.14 22.56 -22.12
N LEU A 819 -3.76 22.52 -20.85
CA LEU A 819 -3.84 21.30 -20.03
C LEU A 819 -4.48 21.58 -18.66
N VAL A 820 -5.31 20.67 -18.19
CA VAL A 820 -5.92 20.70 -16.85
C VAL A 820 -5.66 19.35 -16.18
N ILE A 821 -5.19 19.36 -14.94
CA ILE A 821 -4.86 18.19 -14.12
C ILE A 821 -5.62 18.31 -12.80
N GLU A 822 -6.44 17.33 -12.47
CA GLU A 822 -7.26 17.34 -11.26
C GLU A 822 -7.25 15.99 -10.55
N SER A 823 -7.06 15.97 -9.24
CA SER A 823 -7.12 14.74 -8.44
C SER A 823 -6.21 13.63 -8.99
N ALA A 824 -5.07 14.00 -9.57
CA ALA A 824 -4.14 13.07 -10.20
C ALA A 824 -3.00 12.70 -9.24
N TRP A 825 -2.47 11.49 -9.41
CA TRP A 825 -1.32 11.01 -8.67
C TRP A 825 -0.17 10.73 -9.64
N ILE A 826 0.94 11.44 -9.47
CA ILE A 826 2.10 11.37 -10.35
C ILE A 826 3.32 10.99 -9.50
N GLU A 827 3.81 9.77 -9.71
CA GLU A 827 4.82 9.14 -8.86
C GLU A 827 5.92 8.45 -9.67
N GLY A 828 7.17 8.63 -9.23
CA GLY A 828 8.30 7.89 -9.77
C GLY A 828 8.66 8.24 -11.23
N ALA A 829 8.40 9.46 -11.67
CA ALA A 829 8.98 9.97 -12.92
C ALA A 829 10.49 10.18 -12.76
N TYR A 830 11.27 9.63 -13.69
CA TYR A 830 12.73 9.75 -13.69
C TYR A 830 13.20 11.20 -13.92
N HIS A 831 12.39 12.03 -14.59
CA HIS A 831 12.59 13.46 -14.75
C HIS A 831 11.50 14.27 -14.02
N GLU A 832 10.62 14.95 -14.74
CA GLU A 832 9.59 15.78 -14.14
C GLU A 832 8.27 15.02 -13.99
N GLY A 833 7.58 15.18 -12.86
CA GLY A 833 6.18 14.78 -12.77
C GLY A 833 5.34 15.51 -13.83
N ILE A 834 5.65 16.78 -14.08
CA ILE A 834 5.23 17.49 -15.28
C ILE A 834 6.29 18.48 -15.78
N ALA A 835 6.69 18.33 -17.04
CA ALA A 835 7.45 19.33 -17.77
C ALA A 835 6.51 20.22 -18.57
N SER A 836 6.63 21.54 -18.44
CA SER A 836 5.81 22.49 -19.22
C SER A 836 6.66 23.45 -20.00
N SER A 837 6.40 23.58 -21.30
CA SER A 837 7.23 24.33 -22.23
C SER A 837 6.42 25.11 -23.26
N ASN A 838 7.11 26.00 -23.97
CA ASN A 838 6.66 26.78 -25.13
C ASN A 838 5.64 27.89 -24.85
N LYS A 839 4.35 27.60 -24.59
CA LYS A 839 3.31 28.62 -24.37
C LYS A 839 2.05 28.03 -23.77
N ASN A 840 0.99 28.84 -23.61
CA ASN A 840 -0.32 28.44 -23.10
C ASN A 840 -0.26 28.01 -21.63
N PHE A 841 -1.21 27.21 -21.14
CA PHE A 841 -1.39 27.00 -19.70
C PHE A 841 -1.47 25.54 -19.27
N VAL A 842 -1.14 25.32 -18.00
CA VAL A 842 -1.44 24.11 -17.23
C VAL A 842 -2.16 24.52 -15.94
N GLU A 843 -3.34 23.98 -15.68
CA GLU A 843 -4.04 24.15 -14.40
C GLU A 843 -3.94 22.83 -13.62
N ILE A 844 -3.53 22.87 -12.35
CA ILE A 844 -3.34 21.70 -11.49
C ILE A 844 -4.15 21.90 -10.21
N SER A 845 -4.96 20.93 -9.80
CA SER A 845 -5.58 20.95 -8.48
C SER A 845 -5.75 19.57 -7.83
N ASP A 846 -5.81 19.52 -6.50
CA ASP A 846 -6.02 18.27 -5.71
C ASP A 846 -5.05 17.12 -6.08
N SER A 847 -3.83 17.44 -6.52
CA SER A 847 -2.93 16.43 -7.10
C SER A 847 -1.72 16.13 -6.20
N VAL A 848 -1.13 14.94 -6.36
CA VAL A 848 0.08 14.51 -5.66
C VAL A 848 1.21 14.32 -6.65
N PHE A 849 2.36 14.94 -6.35
CA PHE A 849 3.63 14.74 -7.04
C PHE A 849 4.65 14.25 -6.02
N ILE A 850 5.02 12.98 -6.09
CA ILE A 850 5.87 12.33 -5.08
C ILE A 850 6.92 11.40 -5.69
N GLY A 851 8.14 11.42 -5.17
CA GLY A 851 9.20 10.51 -5.59
C GLY A 851 9.65 10.69 -7.05
N ASN A 852 9.28 11.79 -7.70
CA ASN A 852 9.82 12.16 -9.01
C ASN A 852 11.20 12.80 -8.82
N ASN A 853 12.03 12.87 -9.86
CA ASN A 853 13.26 13.67 -9.76
C ASN A 853 12.91 15.16 -9.56
N GLN A 854 11.88 15.63 -10.26
CA GLN A 854 11.30 16.97 -10.11
C GLN A 854 9.77 16.91 -10.11
N GLY A 855 9.11 17.78 -9.35
CA GLY A 855 7.65 17.80 -9.25
C GLY A 855 6.98 18.45 -10.47
N VAL A 856 7.03 19.78 -10.55
CA VAL A 856 6.35 20.59 -11.57
C VAL A 856 7.31 21.65 -12.13
N GLU A 857 7.53 21.63 -13.46
CA GLU A 857 8.43 22.55 -14.15
C GLU A 857 7.70 23.53 -15.09
N ALA A 858 8.13 24.79 -15.06
CA ALA A 858 7.94 25.77 -16.13
C ALA A 858 9.28 26.01 -16.87
N GLY A 859 9.51 25.26 -17.94
CA GLY A 859 10.70 25.27 -18.79
C GLY A 859 10.71 26.38 -19.85
N TYR A 860 11.36 26.14 -20.99
CA TYR A 860 11.55 27.16 -22.04
C TYR A 860 10.25 27.73 -22.61
N GLY A 861 10.30 28.93 -23.19
CA GLY A 861 9.11 29.61 -23.72
C GLY A 861 8.29 30.29 -22.63
N SER A 862 6.98 30.42 -22.80
CA SER A 862 6.07 31.12 -21.89
C SER A 862 4.89 30.27 -21.39
N PRO A 863 5.10 29.07 -20.83
CA PRO A 863 4.03 28.30 -20.19
C PRO A 863 3.53 29.02 -18.92
N ASN A 864 2.23 28.96 -18.67
CA ASN A 864 1.59 29.57 -17.49
C ASN A 864 0.92 28.48 -16.64
N LEU A 865 1.49 28.19 -15.48
CA LEU A 865 1.03 27.13 -14.60
C LEU A 865 0.25 27.75 -13.43
N ASN A 866 -0.95 27.23 -13.15
CA ASN A 866 -1.74 27.59 -11.99
C ASN A 866 -2.02 26.33 -11.15
N ILE A 867 -1.55 26.30 -9.91
CA ILE A 867 -1.56 25.12 -9.05
C ILE A 867 -2.36 25.44 -7.79
N SER A 868 -3.30 24.57 -7.40
CA SER A 868 -3.98 24.70 -6.11
C SER A 868 -4.16 23.38 -5.37
N GLN A 869 -4.32 23.44 -4.03
CA GLN A 869 -4.71 22.27 -3.22
C GLN A 869 -3.92 20.98 -3.50
N SER A 870 -2.62 21.08 -3.76
CA SER A 870 -1.80 19.94 -4.21
C SER A 870 -0.66 19.68 -3.23
N VAL A 871 -0.20 18.43 -3.19
CA VAL A 871 0.96 18.02 -2.39
C VAL A 871 2.11 17.69 -3.33
N ILE A 872 3.23 18.38 -3.18
CA ILE A 872 4.45 18.16 -3.94
C ILE A 872 5.55 17.91 -2.92
N THR A 873 5.93 16.65 -2.75
CA THR A 873 6.83 16.26 -1.66
C THR A 873 7.71 15.09 -2.04
N GLY A 874 8.89 15.00 -1.42
CA GLY A 874 9.80 13.87 -1.67
C GLY A 874 10.30 13.79 -3.12
N ASN A 875 10.25 14.89 -3.89
CA ASN A 875 10.80 14.89 -5.25
C ASN A 875 12.32 15.14 -5.16
N ARG A 876 13.09 14.06 -5.37
CA ARG A 876 14.54 13.96 -5.10
C ARG A 876 15.19 13.01 -6.10
N ASN A 877 16.53 13.08 -6.19
CA ASN A 877 17.30 12.32 -7.14
C ASN A 877 17.75 10.96 -6.59
N ASP A 878 16.78 10.10 -6.32
CA ASP A 878 17.06 8.74 -5.84
C ASP A 878 17.19 7.74 -7.00
N ILE A 879 16.94 8.21 -8.24
CA ILE A 879 16.68 7.35 -9.41
C ILE A 879 17.62 7.63 -10.60
N ASP A 880 18.10 8.87 -10.82
CA ASP A 880 19.09 9.21 -11.86
C ASP A 880 20.31 9.97 -11.29
N ALA A 881 21.32 9.24 -10.81
CA ALA A 881 22.56 9.81 -10.30
C ALA A 881 23.31 10.75 -11.29
N GLY A 882 22.90 10.81 -12.56
CA GLY A 882 23.40 11.74 -13.58
C GLY A 882 22.78 13.14 -13.57
N ASN A 883 21.57 13.34 -13.03
CA ASN A 883 20.88 14.64 -13.00
C ASN A 883 20.88 15.27 -11.60
N PRO A 884 21.76 16.25 -11.31
CA PRO A 884 21.89 16.83 -9.97
C PRO A 884 20.76 17.81 -9.60
N ILE A 885 19.78 18.04 -10.47
CA ILE A 885 18.74 19.05 -10.26
C ILE A 885 17.46 18.39 -9.77
N THR A 886 17.08 18.67 -8.54
CA THR A 886 15.86 18.16 -7.90
C THR A 886 15.05 19.33 -7.38
N ALA A 887 13.75 19.34 -7.62
CA ALA A 887 12.89 20.43 -7.18
C ALA A 887 11.43 19.99 -7.01
N GLY A 888 10.69 20.61 -6.09
CA GLY A 888 9.24 20.53 -6.03
C GLY A 888 8.62 21.36 -7.15
N LEU A 889 8.81 22.68 -7.10
CA LEU A 889 8.49 23.59 -8.20
C LEU A 889 9.77 24.10 -8.85
N ARG A 890 9.81 24.12 -10.19
CA ARG A 890 10.97 24.64 -10.93
C ARG A 890 10.56 25.64 -12.01
N PHE A 891 11.28 26.76 -12.06
CA PHE A 891 11.29 27.65 -13.22
C PHE A 891 12.64 27.57 -13.92
N GLY A 892 12.60 27.46 -15.25
CA GLY A 892 13.75 27.23 -16.12
C GLY A 892 14.08 25.74 -16.24
N ASP A 893 14.82 25.36 -17.29
CA ASP A 893 15.19 23.95 -17.55
C ASP A 893 16.73 23.79 -17.63
N SER A 894 17.19 22.59 -17.99
CA SER A 894 18.62 22.25 -18.04
C SER A 894 19.27 22.58 -19.39
N TYR A 895 18.52 23.10 -20.36
CA TYR A 895 19.06 23.51 -21.65
C TYR A 895 19.87 24.81 -21.49
N ASP A 896 20.88 24.99 -22.34
CA ASP A 896 21.74 26.18 -22.34
C ASP A 896 21.11 27.36 -23.11
N GLY A 897 19.78 27.51 -23.02
CA GLY A 897 19.01 28.52 -23.74
C GLY A 897 18.90 28.29 -25.25
N ARG A 898 19.33 27.13 -25.77
CA ARG A 898 19.21 26.81 -27.22
C ARG A 898 17.78 26.66 -27.71
N ASN A 899 16.85 26.32 -26.82
CA ASN A 899 15.45 26.04 -27.16
C ASN A 899 14.53 27.27 -27.07
N GLY A 900 15.02 28.40 -26.55
CA GLY A 900 14.29 29.66 -26.46
C GLY A 900 14.59 30.43 -25.17
N ASP A 901 13.95 31.59 -25.01
CA ASP A 901 13.97 32.36 -23.76
C ASP A 901 12.99 31.75 -22.76
N TYR A 902 13.32 31.81 -21.46
CA TYR A 902 12.47 31.36 -20.35
C TYR A 902 11.57 32.49 -19.87
N GLU A 903 10.33 32.52 -20.30
CA GLU A 903 9.30 33.53 -20.03
C GLU A 903 8.05 32.95 -19.35
N GLY A 904 8.11 31.71 -18.85
CA GLY A 904 7.03 31.05 -18.14
C GLY A 904 6.73 31.65 -16.77
N GLN A 905 5.59 31.25 -16.20
CA GLN A 905 5.16 31.65 -14.86
C GLN A 905 4.48 30.47 -14.15
N ILE A 906 4.73 30.34 -12.84
CA ILE A 906 4.01 29.47 -11.93
C ILE A 906 3.28 30.34 -10.91
N THR A 907 1.97 30.15 -10.78
CA THR A 907 1.15 30.68 -9.69
C THR A 907 0.62 29.51 -8.88
N ALA A 908 0.76 29.56 -7.57
CA ALA A 908 0.42 28.45 -6.69
C ALA A 908 -0.29 28.94 -5.42
N GLU A 909 -1.40 28.30 -5.06
CA GLU A 909 -2.10 28.56 -3.80
C GLU A 909 -2.61 27.31 -3.05
N TYR A 910 -2.50 27.30 -1.73
CA TYR A 910 -2.90 26.17 -0.90
C TYR A 910 -2.15 24.85 -1.14
N LEU A 911 -0.89 24.94 -1.54
CA LEU A 911 -0.01 23.78 -1.73
C LEU A 911 0.61 23.32 -0.41
N ILE A 912 1.13 22.10 -0.43
CA ILE A 912 2.21 21.67 0.46
C ILE A 912 3.45 21.40 -0.39
N LEU A 913 4.51 22.14 -0.11
CA LEU A 913 5.85 21.97 -0.67
C LEU A 913 6.79 21.62 0.48
N SER A 914 7.12 20.35 0.61
CA SER A 914 7.98 19.84 1.68
C SER A 914 8.90 18.75 1.17
N ASP A 915 10.04 18.54 1.82
CA ASP A 915 10.91 17.39 1.57
C ASP A 915 11.34 17.17 0.11
N ASN A 916 11.26 18.18 -0.76
CA ASN A 916 11.85 18.10 -2.08
C ASN A 916 13.34 18.45 -1.97
N GLY A 917 14.15 18.04 -2.94
CA GLY A 917 15.58 18.40 -2.90
C GLY A 917 15.80 19.92 -2.93
N ASP A 918 14.92 20.64 -3.61
CA ASP A 918 14.67 22.08 -3.45
C ASP A 918 13.14 22.26 -3.49
N ASN A 919 12.50 22.99 -2.59
CA ASN A 919 11.05 23.14 -2.68
C ASN A 919 10.66 24.06 -3.82
N VAL A 920 11.43 25.13 -4.03
CA VAL A 920 11.15 26.13 -5.05
C VAL A 920 12.44 26.55 -5.73
N ARG A 921 12.71 25.93 -6.88
CA ARG A 921 13.88 26.25 -7.69
C ARG A 921 13.55 27.28 -8.78
N ASN A 922 13.85 28.55 -8.51
CA ASN A 922 13.76 29.61 -9.53
C ASN A 922 15.11 29.82 -10.22
N HIS A 923 15.39 29.03 -11.27
CA HIS A 923 16.72 29.03 -11.90
C HIS A 923 16.70 28.84 -13.42
N ASP A 924 17.15 29.86 -14.15
CA ASP A 924 17.43 29.82 -15.58
C ASP A 924 18.95 29.98 -15.81
N SER A 925 19.55 29.04 -16.55
CA SER A 925 21.00 28.97 -16.81
C SER A 925 21.54 30.18 -17.60
N SER A 926 20.67 30.94 -18.27
CA SER A 926 21.00 32.11 -19.07
C SER A 926 21.07 33.42 -18.27
N ILE A 927 20.58 33.43 -17.02
CA ILE A 927 20.56 34.63 -16.16
C ILE A 927 21.34 34.42 -14.84
N PRO A 928 21.93 35.47 -14.27
CA PRO A 928 22.82 35.34 -13.11
C PRO A 928 22.09 35.12 -11.75
N GLY A 929 20.76 34.98 -11.73
CA GLY A 929 19.96 34.86 -10.51
C GLY A 929 18.47 34.60 -10.81
N PRO A 930 17.62 34.47 -9.78
CA PRO A 930 16.21 34.11 -9.95
C PRO A 930 15.45 35.14 -10.78
N LYS A 931 14.50 34.67 -11.59
CA LYS A 931 13.64 35.55 -12.39
C LYS A 931 12.48 36.07 -11.54
N ALA A 932 12.45 37.38 -11.33
CA ALA A 932 11.38 38.02 -10.56
C ALA A 932 10.01 37.79 -11.20
N GLY A 933 9.04 37.33 -10.39
CA GLY A 933 7.67 37.07 -10.85
C GLY A 933 7.48 35.75 -11.62
N ALA A 934 8.53 34.93 -11.75
CA ALA A 934 8.43 33.65 -12.44
C ALA A 934 7.72 32.57 -11.61
N ILE A 935 7.83 32.64 -10.28
CA ILE A 935 7.08 31.76 -9.35
C ILE A 935 6.44 32.65 -8.29
N GLU A 936 5.13 32.52 -8.11
CA GLU A 936 4.34 33.16 -7.05
C GLU A 936 3.60 32.06 -6.28
N ILE A 937 3.85 31.98 -4.97
CA ILE A 937 3.23 31.01 -4.06
C ILE A 937 2.55 31.79 -2.95
N THR A 938 1.28 31.53 -2.68
CA THR A 938 0.52 32.17 -1.61
C THR A 938 -0.31 31.16 -0.83
N ARG A 939 -0.64 31.45 0.44
CA ARG A 939 -1.52 30.61 1.28
C ARG A 939 -1.13 29.13 1.28
N SER A 940 0.14 28.81 1.13
CA SER A 940 0.65 27.45 1.01
C SER A 940 1.59 27.14 2.17
N LEU A 941 1.83 25.86 2.43
CA LEU A 941 2.88 25.44 3.34
C LEU A 941 4.16 25.23 2.52
N THR A 942 5.18 26.02 2.83
CA THR A 942 6.51 25.85 2.25
C THR A 942 7.57 26.12 3.31
N ASN A 943 8.57 25.25 3.38
CA ASN A 943 9.78 25.46 4.18
C ASN A 943 10.94 26.03 3.34
N ASP A 944 10.62 26.66 2.21
CA ASP A 944 11.58 27.44 1.42
C ASP A 944 11.76 28.84 2.01
N VAL A 945 13.00 29.21 2.34
CA VAL A 945 13.33 30.50 2.98
C VAL A 945 12.96 31.70 2.10
N ASP A 946 13.04 31.55 0.78
CA ASP A 946 12.79 32.64 -0.16
C ASP A 946 11.28 32.88 -0.37
N TYR A 947 10.44 31.88 -0.06
CA TYR A 947 9.00 31.90 -0.32
C TYR A 947 8.12 31.82 0.94
N SER A 948 8.70 31.54 2.12
CA SER A 948 8.00 31.47 3.41
C SER A 948 7.47 32.82 3.94
N ALA A 949 7.95 33.95 3.44
CA ALA A 949 7.60 35.29 3.95
C ALA A 949 6.38 35.98 3.26
N ASN A 950 5.74 35.34 2.27
CA ASN A 950 4.74 35.95 1.37
C ASN A 950 3.28 35.50 1.60
N GLY A 951 2.85 35.39 2.87
CA GLY A 951 1.51 34.88 3.19
C GLY A 951 1.38 33.36 3.05
N ASN A 952 2.52 32.67 3.04
CA ASN A 952 2.66 31.24 3.18
C ASN A 952 2.92 30.89 4.65
N LEU A 953 2.65 29.65 5.00
CA LEU A 953 3.00 29.06 6.29
C LEU A 953 4.36 28.39 6.18
N ALA A 954 5.11 28.46 7.26
CA ALA A 954 6.23 27.56 7.51
C ALA A 954 5.80 26.56 8.58
N GLY A 955 6.28 25.33 8.47
CA GLY A 955 5.96 24.25 9.39
C GLY A 955 6.25 22.91 8.75
N ILE A 956 6.22 21.87 9.58
CA ILE A 956 6.46 20.50 9.15
C ILE A 956 5.07 19.91 8.84
N PRO A 957 4.80 19.51 7.59
CA PRO A 957 3.59 18.79 7.28
C PRO A 957 3.63 17.41 7.91
N VAL A 958 2.50 16.99 8.48
CA VAL A 958 2.33 15.66 9.06
C VAL A 958 1.27 14.95 8.24
N PHE A 959 1.70 13.95 7.46
CA PHE A 959 0.84 13.26 6.50
C PHE A 959 0.34 11.92 7.04
N GLY A 960 -0.96 11.65 6.85
CA GLY A 960 -1.47 10.28 6.87
C GLY A 960 -1.10 9.52 5.60
N SER A 961 -1.38 8.22 5.55
CA SER A 961 -1.01 7.31 4.44
C SER A 961 -1.49 7.72 3.05
N ALA A 962 -2.52 8.57 2.97
CA ALA A 962 -3.06 9.06 1.70
C ALA A 962 -2.60 10.49 1.33
N MET A 963 -1.51 10.98 1.94
CA MET A 963 -0.92 12.32 1.70
C MET A 963 -1.86 13.50 2.02
N HIS A 964 -2.73 13.31 3.00
CA HIS A 964 -3.53 14.38 3.60
C HIS A 964 -2.87 14.85 4.89
N LEU A 965 -3.09 16.11 5.27
CA LEU A 965 -2.62 16.58 6.57
C LEU A 965 -3.46 16.01 7.71
N LEU A 966 -2.78 15.55 8.75
CA LEU A 966 -3.37 15.21 10.04
C LEU A 966 -3.62 16.48 10.88
N ARG A 967 -4.55 16.44 11.84
CA ARG A 967 -4.99 17.62 12.63
C ARG A 967 -3.87 18.45 13.24
N ALA A 968 -2.79 17.80 13.64
CA ALA A 968 -1.62 18.43 14.26
C ALA A 968 -0.63 19.06 13.27
N SER A 969 -0.84 18.86 11.98
CA SER A 969 0.03 19.42 10.94
C SER A 969 -0.12 20.93 10.83
N ALA A 970 0.99 21.60 10.56
CA ALA A 970 0.93 22.95 10.00
C ALA A 970 0.08 22.93 8.72
N GLY A 971 -0.83 23.90 8.57
CA GLY A 971 -1.70 23.97 7.40
C GLY A 971 -3.02 23.21 7.51
N PHE A 972 -3.30 22.47 8.58
CA PHE A 972 -4.51 21.63 8.66
C PHE A 972 -5.84 22.39 8.57
N ALA A 973 -5.88 23.68 8.92
CA ALA A 973 -7.10 24.49 8.84
C ALA A 973 -6.93 25.76 7.99
N ASP A 974 -5.86 25.82 7.19
CA ASP A 974 -5.42 27.02 6.48
C ASP A 974 -5.71 26.97 4.97
N GLY A 975 -6.31 25.89 4.50
CA GLY A 975 -6.85 25.74 3.15
C GLY A 975 -8.17 26.49 2.93
N PRO A 976 -8.72 26.39 1.71
CA PRO A 976 -9.99 27.03 1.37
C PRO A 976 -11.10 26.54 2.29
N ASP A 977 -11.95 27.47 2.74
CA ASP A 977 -13.06 27.23 3.66
C ASP A 977 -12.70 26.56 5.00
N GLY A 978 -11.43 26.66 5.43
CA GLY A 978 -10.93 26.07 6.69
C GLY A 978 -10.63 24.57 6.60
N LEU A 979 -10.50 24.04 5.38
CA LEU A 979 -9.99 22.69 5.12
C LEU A 979 -8.45 22.65 5.24
N PRO A 980 -7.82 21.47 5.23
CA PRO A 980 -6.38 21.37 5.15
C PRO A 980 -5.77 21.95 3.87
N LEU A 981 -4.56 22.49 3.98
CA LEU A 981 -3.66 22.73 2.85
C LEU A 981 -3.32 21.40 2.16
N GLY A 982 -2.95 21.48 0.88
CA GLY A 982 -2.77 20.28 0.06
C GLY A 982 -4.11 19.58 -0.17
N ARG A 983 -4.19 18.29 0.18
CA ARG A 983 -5.32 17.39 -0.13
C ARG A 983 -6.11 16.97 1.12
N ALA A 984 -7.35 16.53 0.91
CA ALA A 984 -8.23 15.96 1.95
C ALA A 984 -8.04 14.42 2.15
N ILE A 985 -8.53 13.84 3.26
CA ILE A 985 -8.25 12.46 3.78
C ILE A 985 -9.00 11.29 3.07
N HIS A 986 -8.38 10.37 2.33
CA HIS A 986 -9.11 9.28 1.61
C HIS A 986 -9.82 8.25 2.53
N PRO A 987 -10.95 7.61 2.11
CA PRO A 987 -11.59 6.53 2.85
C PRO A 987 -10.84 5.23 2.51
N THR A 988 -10.31 4.53 3.51
CA THR A 988 -9.57 3.28 3.30
C THR A 988 -10.42 2.08 3.72
N SER A 989 -10.59 1.10 2.83
CA SER A 989 -11.03 -0.25 3.18
C SER A 989 -9.85 -1.07 3.71
N PHE A 990 -10.00 -1.71 4.87
CA PHE A 990 -8.98 -2.56 5.48
C PHE A 990 -9.25 -4.04 5.22
N VAL A 991 -8.16 -4.79 4.99
CA VAL A 991 -8.11 -6.26 5.00
C VAL A 991 -7.26 -6.65 6.21
N PHE A 992 -7.83 -7.43 7.13
CA PHE A 992 -7.06 -8.04 8.21
C PHE A 992 -6.24 -9.21 7.63
N SER A 993 -4.92 -9.19 7.78
CA SER A 993 -4.07 -10.36 7.56
C SER A 993 -3.33 -10.64 8.87
N PRO A 994 -3.80 -11.57 9.73
CA PRO A 994 -3.03 -11.95 10.90
C PRO A 994 -1.79 -12.75 10.48
N ALA A 995 -0.66 -12.50 11.15
CA ALA A 995 0.59 -13.22 10.98
C ALA A 995 0.41 -14.74 11.19
N SER A 996 1.17 -15.54 10.45
CA SER A 996 1.07 -17.00 10.49
C SER A 996 1.60 -17.55 11.82
N PRO A 997 0.88 -18.46 12.51
CA PRO A 997 1.37 -19.10 13.74
C PRO A 997 2.55 -20.06 13.52
N ALA A 998 3.00 -20.24 12.28
CA ALA A 998 4.15 -21.05 11.90
C ALA A 998 5.41 -20.25 11.60
N ASP A 999 5.34 -18.92 11.73
CA ASP A 999 6.48 -18.02 11.64
C ASP A 999 7.16 -17.97 13.02
N PHE A 1000 8.17 -18.82 13.20
CA PHE A 1000 8.81 -19.05 14.49
C PHE A 1000 9.99 -18.11 14.75
N ASN A 1001 10.49 -17.46 13.70
CA ASN A 1001 11.53 -16.44 13.83
C ASN A 1001 10.92 -15.02 13.92
N GLY A 1002 9.62 -14.86 13.65
CA GLY A 1002 8.85 -13.63 13.79
C GLY A 1002 9.17 -12.57 12.74
N ASP A 1003 9.69 -12.97 11.59
CA ASP A 1003 10.12 -12.08 10.50
C ASP A 1003 9.01 -11.77 9.47
N GLY A 1004 7.83 -12.38 9.64
CA GLY A 1004 6.68 -12.26 8.77
C GLY A 1004 6.71 -13.20 7.56
N VAL A 1005 7.72 -14.06 7.43
CA VAL A 1005 7.98 -14.93 6.27
C VAL A 1005 8.21 -16.37 6.70
N LEU A 1006 7.31 -17.27 6.30
CA LEU A 1006 7.54 -18.70 6.48
C LEU A 1006 8.69 -19.19 5.59
N SER A 1007 9.77 -19.68 6.19
CA SER A 1007 11.01 -20.03 5.51
C SER A 1007 11.63 -21.34 6.03
N ALA A 1008 12.78 -21.71 5.47
CA ALA A 1008 13.55 -22.87 5.94
C ALA A 1008 14.08 -22.67 7.36
N ASP A 1009 14.30 -21.42 7.77
CA ASP A 1009 14.77 -21.09 9.11
C ASP A 1009 13.70 -21.44 10.16
N ASP A 1010 12.41 -21.28 9.83
CA ASP A 1010 11.30 -21.68 10.70
C ASP A 1010 11.20 -23.21 10.82
N ILE A 1011 11.40 -23.93 9.71
CA ILE A 1011 11.48 -25.40 9.76
C ILE A 1011 12.67 -25.85 10.63
N ASP A 1012 13.81 -25.17 10.53
CA ASP A 1012 15.00 -25.48 11.32
C ASP A 1012 14.78 -25.19 12.81
N LEU A 1013 14.07 -24.11 13.14
CA LEU A 1013 13.65 -23.80 14.50
C LEU A 1013 12.70 -24.87 15.04
N LEU A 1014 11.71 -25.30 14.25
CA LEU A 1014 10.81 -26.41 14.57
C LEU A 1014 11.58 -27.73 14.78
N CYS A 1015 12.49 -28.06 13.86
CA CYS A 1015 13.36 -29.24 13.96
C CYS A 1015 14.19 -29.22 15.25
N GLY A 1016 14.65 -28.04 15.67
CA GLY A 1016 15.38 -27.84 16.93
C GLY A 1016 14.55 -28.10 18.19
N LYS A 1017 13.22 -28.16 18.07
CA LYS A 1017 12.25 -28.31 19.16
C LYS A 1017 11.54 -29.66 19.18
N MET A 1018 11.83 -30.54 18.22
CA MET A 1018 11.27 -31.88 18.14
C MET A 1018 11.42 -32.67 19.44
N GLY A 1019 10.32 -33.21 19.94
CA GLY A 1019 10.20 -33.96 21.20
C GLY A 1019 10.08 -33.10 22.46
N SER A 1020 9.91 -31.78 22.32
CA SER A 1020 9.65 -30.86 23.43
C SER A 1020 8.14 -30.67 23.67
N GLU A 1021 7.79 -30.10 24.82
CA GLU A 1021 6.42 -29.65 25.14
C GLU A 1021 6.31 -28.12 24.90
N ASP A 1022 7.06 -27.59 23.93
CA ASP A 1022 7.14 -26.16 23.64
C ASP A 1022 5.91 -25.73 22.82
N ALA A 1023 4.96 -25.08 23.48
CA ALA A 1023 3.65 -24.74 22.93
C ALA A 1023 3.72 -23.76 21.74
N GLU A 1024 4.84 -23.05 21.56
CA GLU A 1024 5.07 -22.19 20.40
C GLU A 1024 5.22 -23.01 19.12
N PHE A 1025 5.87 -24.18 19.21
CA PHE A 1025 6.21 -25.03 18.07
C PHE A 1025 5.21 -26.19 17.86
N ASP A 1026 4.21 -26.30 18.75
CA ASP A 1026 3.13 -27.30 18.72
C ASP A 1026 1.97 -26.78 17.87
N LEU A 1027 2.17 -26.80 16.55
CA LEU A 1027 1.25 -26.29 15.53
C LEU A 1027 -0.11 -26.98 15.57
N ASN A 1028 -0.15 -28.28 15.91
CA ASN A 1028 -1.38 -29.04 15.97
C ASN A 1028 -2.05 -29.04 17.37
N SER A 1029 -1.37 -28.47 18.36
CA SER A 1029 -1.84 -28.29 19.75
C SER A 1029 -2.14 -29.60 20.50
N ASP A 1030 -1.40 -30.68 20.26
CA ASP A 1030 -1.58 -31.96 20.98
C ASP A 1030 -0.71 -32.10 22.25
N GLY A 1031 0.12 -31.09 22.53
CA GLY A 1031 0.95 -30.95 23.70
C GLY A 1031 2.38 -31.47 23.54
N ILE A 1032 2.80 -31.86 22.33
CA ILE A 1032 4.17 -32.27 22.03
C ILE A 1032 4.57 -31.87 20.61
N VAL A 1033 5.73 -31.24 20.45
CA VAL A 1033 6.28 -30.92 19.13
C VAL A 1033 6.78 -32.22 18.49
N ASP A 1034 6.06 -32.77 17.53
CA ASP A 1034 6.40 -34.05 16.92
C ASP A 1034 6.32 -34.05 15.38
N GLU A 1035 6.37 -35.25 14.79
CA GLU A 1035 6.36 -35.36 13.32
C GLU A 1035 5.12 -34.68 12.71
N SER A 1036 3.98 -34.71 13.41
CA SER A 1036 2.71 -34.12 12.99
C SER A 1036 2.82 -32.60 12.82
N ASP A 1037 3.53 -31.90 13.70
CA ASP A 1037 3.78 -30.46 13.57
C ASP A 1037 4.69 -30.15 12.40
N ARG A 1038 5.70 -30.97 12.15
CA ARG A 1038 6.53 -30.83 10.95
C ARG A 1038 5.74 -31.09 9.67
N TYR A 1039 4.83 -32.08 9.67
CA TYR A 1039 3.93 -32.29 8.54
C TYR A 1039 3.06 -31.06 8.30
N MET A 1040 2.49 -30.49 9.37
CA MET A 1040 1.67 -29.27 9.30
C MET A 1040 2.49 -28.06 8.84
N MET A 1041 3.72 -27.90 9.34
CA MET A 1041 4.64 -26.85 8.90
C MET A 1041 4.95 -26.94 7.41
N VAL A 1042 5.34 -28.12 6.92
CA VAL A 1042 5.76 -28.32 5.53
C VAL A 1042 4.58 -28.30 4.57
N PHE A 1043 3.48 -28.99 4.89
CA PHE A 1043 2.36 -29.15 3.95
C PHE A 1043 1.26 -28.12 4.12
N ASP A 1044 0.94 -27.71 5.35
CA ASP A 1044 -0.23 -26.88 5.63
C ASP A 1044 0.14 -25.39 5.74
N TYR A 1045 1.32 -25.06 6.27
CA TYR A 1045 1.79 -23.67 6.40
C TYR A 1045 2.70 -23.21 5.26
N LEU A 1046 3.73 -23.99 4.91
CA LEU A 1046 4.65 -23.67 3.81
C LEU A 1046 4.16 -24.10 2.43
N ASN A 1047 3.13 -24.95 2.37
CA ASN A 1047 2.61 -25.53 1.13
C ASN A 1047 3.72 -26.12 0.23
N SER A 1048 4.67 -26.82 0.84
CA SER A 1048 5.83 -27.46 0.22
C SER A 1048 5.75 -28.99 0.43
N THR A 1049 6.84 -29.71 0.14
CA THR A 1049 6.93 -31.16 0.30
C THR A 1049 8.31 -31.58 0.80
N PHE A 1050 8.38 -32.73 1.47
CA PHE A 1050 9.68 -33.25 1.91
C PHE A 1050 10.56 -33.56 0.69
N GLY A 1051 11.76 -32.97 0.66
CA GLY A 1051 12.65 -33.07 -0.49
C GLY A 1051 12.91 -31.74 -1.20
N ASP A 1052 12.00 -30.79 -1.06
CA ASP A 1052 12.14 -29.43 -1.60
C ASP A 1052 13.03 -28.60 -0.67
N ALA A 1053 14.33 -28.56 -0.95
CA ALA A 1053 15.33 -27.95 -0.07
C ALA A 1053 15.50 -26.45 -0.28
N ASN A 1054 15.02 -25.91 -1.40
CA ASN A 1054 14.99 -24.47 -1.68
C ASN A 1054 13.61 -23.85 -1.43
N LEU A 1055 12.62 -24.65 -1.02
CA LEU A 1055 11.24 -24.25 -0.73
C LEU A 1055 10.55 -23.58 -1.93
N ASP A 1056 10.84 -24.07 -3.14
CA ASP A 1056 10.18 -23.59 -4.36
C ASP A 1056 8.83 -24.28 -4.67
N GLY A 1057 8.39 -25.14 -3.73
CA GLY A 1057 7.16 -25.90 -3.77
C GLY A 1057 7.29 -27.26 -4.47
N ILE A 1058 8.46 -27.61 -5.05
CA ILE A 1058 8.60 -28.79 -5.91
C ILE A 1058 9.88 -29.58 -5.61
N PHE A 1059 9.73 -30.83 -5.20
CA PHE A 1059 10.88 -31.74 -5.04
C PHE A 1059 11.39 -32.28 -6.39
N THR A 1060 12.58 -31.87 -6.82
CA THR A 1060 13.18 -32.22 -8.12
C THR A 1060 14.65 -32.59 -8.00
N SER A 1061 15.33 -32.88 -9.12
CA SER A 1061 16.79 -33.09 -9.06
C SER A 1061 17.58 -31.82 -8.77
N SER A 1062 16.97 -30.63 -8.93
CA SER A 1062 17.58 -29.36 -8.54
C SER A 1062 17.81 -29.31 -7.02
N ASP A 1063 16.87 -29.84 -6.23
CA ASP A 1063 17.00 -30.00 -4.79
C ASP A 1063 18.14 -30.94 -4.43
N PHE A 1064 18.24 -32.08 -5.11
CA PHE A 1064 19.38 -32.97 -4.92
C PHE A 1064 20.70 -32.27 -5.22
N VAL A 1065 20.78 -31.54 -6.33
CA VAL A 1065 21.98 -30.74 -6.65
C VAL A 1065 22.23 -29.71 -5.54
N TYR A 1066 21.20 -29.04 -5.05
CA TYR A 1066 21.24 -28.03 -4.00
C TYR A 1066 21.80 -28.60 -2.68
N VAL A 1067 21.28 -29.73 -2.18
CA VAL A 1067 21.73 -30.36 -0.92
C VAL A 1067 23.06 -31.10 -1.06
N PHE A 1068 23.34 -31.76 -2.19
CA PHE A 1068 24.62 -32.48 -2.38
C PHE A 1068 25.81 -31.51 -2.57
N GLN A 1069 25.58 -30.29 -3.06
CA GLN A 1069 26.62 -29.25 -3.12
C GLN A 1069 27.07 -28.76 -1.74
N ARG A 1070 26.19 -28.82 -0.73
CA ARG A 1070 26.53 -28.49 0.66
C ARG A 1070 27.50 -29.50 1.28
N GLY A 1071 27.64 -30.69 0.67
CA GLY A 1071 28.65 -31.69 1.03
C GLY A 1071 28.40 -32.42 2.35
N LYS A 1072 27.16 -32.35 2.85
CA LYS A 1072 26.76 -32.88 4.17
C LYS A 1072 26.17 -34.30 4.10
N TYR A 1073 25.92 -34.83 2.90
CA TYR A 1073 25.40 -36.18 2.72
C TYR A 1073 26.32 -37.27 3.28
N GLU A 1074 25.81 -38.04 4.24
CA GLU A 1074 26.54 -39.16 4.89
C GLU A 1074 27.90 -38.74 5.48
N ASP A 1075 28.03 -37.47 5.88
CA ASP A 1075 29.23 -36.99 6.52
C ASP A 1075 29.33 -37.51 7.98
N GLN A 1076 30.53 -37.43 8.56
CA GLN A 1076 30.76 -37.89 9.94
C GLN A 1076 30.48 -36.81 10.99
N THR A 1077 30.01 -35.63 10.57
CA THR A 1077 29.72 -34.50 11.45
C THR A 1077 28.30 -34.68 11.99
N LEU A 1078 28.09 -34.42 13.27
CA LEU A 1078 26.76 -34.50 13.88
C LEU A 1078 26.16 -33.09 13.91
N SER A 1079 24.86 -32.96 13.64
CA SER A 1079 24.09 -31.72 13.82
C SER A 1079 24.66 -30.54 13.03
N ASN A 1080 25.00 -30.79 11.76
CA ASN A 1080 25.55 -29.76 10.87
C ASN A 1080 24.68 -29.51 9.63
N ALA A 1081 23.48 -30.09 9.53
CA ALA A 1081 22.54 -29.90 8.44
C ALA A 1081 21.19 -29.41 8.98
N GLY A 1082 20.60 -28.41 8.31
CA GLY A 1082 19.18 -28.03 8.42
C GLY A 1082 18.40 -28.41 7.16
N TRP A 1083 17.18 -27.90 6.99
CA TRP A 1083 16.26 -28.20 5.90
C TRP A 1083 16.91 -27.97 4.53
N ALA A 1084 17.50 -26.78 4.34
CA ALA A 1084 18.19 -26.40 3.11
C ALA A 1084 19.47 -27.20 2.82
N ASP A 1085 19.98 -27.93 3.82
CA ASP A 1085 21.11 -28.85 3.68
C ASP A 1085 20.67 -30.32 3.44
N GLY A 1086 19.36 -30.60 3.48
CA GLY A 1086 18.75 -31.90 3.24
C GLY A 1086 18.32 -32.66 4.50
N ASP A 1087 18.30 -32.04 5.68
CA ASP A 1087 17.77 -32.65 6.92
C ASP A 1087 16.23 -32.57 6.97
N TRP A 1088 15.57 -33.30 6.09
CA TRP A 1088 14.12 -33.33 5.98
C TRP A 1088 13.45 -34.14 7.09
N ASN A 1089 14.22 -34.99 7.79
CA ASN A 1089 13.73 -35.79 8.90
C ASN A 1089 14.02 -35.17 10.29
N CYS A 1090 14.65 -33.99 10.34
CA CYS A 1090 15.02 -33.27 11.57
C CYS A 1090 15.93 -34.08 12.53
N ASP A 1091 16.83 -34.94 12.03
CA ASP A 1091 17.79 -35.66 12.89
C ASP A 1091 19.19 -35.00 12.95
N GLY A 1092 19.30 -33.79 12.40
CA GLY A 1092 20.51 -32.98 12.35
C GLY A 1092 21.52 -33.47 11.31
N LYS A 1093 21.09 -34.32 10.37
CA LYS A 1093 21.95 -34.91 9.34
C LYS A 1093 21.20 -35.04 8.01
N PHE A 1094 21.91 -34.72 6.93
CA PHE A 1094 21.49 -35.19 5.62
C PHE A 1094 22.00 -36.62 5.37
N SER A 1095 21.09 -37.60 5.41
CA SER A 1095 21.41 -39.02 5.30
C SER A 1095 20.52 -39.75 4.28
N SER A 1096 20.80 -41.04 4.06
CA SER A 1096 19.92 -41.87 3.24
C SER A 1096 18.49 -41.99 3.79
N LYS A 1097 18.24 -41.66 5.07
CA LYS A 1097 16.89 -41.68 5.64
C LYS A 1097 16.05 -40.49 5.18
N ASP A 1098 16.67 -39.32 5.03
CA ASP A 1098 16.04 -38.10 4.50
C ASP A 1098 15.59 -38.31 3.07
N LEU A 1099 16.46 -38.91 2.25
CA LEU A 1099 16.12 -39.30 0.88
C LEU A 1099 14.95 -40.27 0.84
N VAL A 1100 14.89 -41.21 1.79
CA VAL A 1100 13.78 -42.17 1.86
C VAL A 1100 12.50 -41.47 2.29
N LEU A 1101 12.55 -40.57 3.27
CA LEU A 1101 11.40 -39.76 3.69
C LEU A 1101 10.89 -38.95 2.50
N ALA A 1102 11.75 -38.11 1.91
CA ALA A 1102 11.42 -37.29 0.76
C ALA A 1102 10.92 -38.09 -0.45
N LEU A 1103 11.41 -39.30 -0.72
CA LEU A 1103 10.87 -40.13 -1.81
C LEU A 1103 9.59 -40.90 -1.45
N GLN A 1104 9.27 -41.01 -0.16
CA GLN A 1104 8.05 -41.65 0.32
C GLN A 1104 6.89 -40.66 0.46
N THR A 1105 7.21 -39.41 0.81
CA THR A 1105 6.23 -38.35 1.10
C THR A 1105 6.30 -37.19 0.13
N GLY A 1106 7.42 -37.00 -0.57
CA GLY A 1106 7.61 -35.97 -1.58
C GLY A 1106 7.40 -36.45 -3.01
N ASP A 1107 6.75 -35.60 -3.80
CA ASP A 1107 6.44 -35.83 -5.22
C ASP A 1107 7.68 -35.58 -6.11
N TYR A 1108 8.73 -36.40 -5.97
CA TYR A 1108 9.97 -36.26 -6.76
C TYR A 1108 9.70 -36.29 -8.27
N ASN A 1109 9.85 -35.14 -8.94
CA ASN A 1109 9.48 -34.95 -10.35
C ASN A 1109 10.65 -34.47 -11.23
N GLU A 1110 11.30 -35.41 -11.92
CA GLU A 1110 12.54 -35.19 -12.68
C GLU A 1110 12.35 -34.42 -14.02
N ALA A 1111 11.12 -34.08 -14.41
CA ALA A 1111 10.85 -33.33 -15.64
C ALA A 1111 11.24 -31.83 -15.53
N ALA A 1112 11.18 -31.25 -14.32
CA ALA A 1112 11.44 -29.83 -14.08
C ALA A 1112 12.95 -29.48 -14.14
N ALA A 1113 13.83 -30.35 -13.66
CA ALA A 1113 15.27 -30.11 -13.65
C ALA A 1113 15.96 -30.31 -15.03
N ILE A 1114 15.32 -31.03 -15.96
CA ILE A 1114 15.77 -31.14 -17.36
C ILE A 1114 15.59 -29.80 -18.09
N SER A 1115 14.59 -29.00 -17.71
CA SER A 1115 14.39 -27.65 -18.27
C SER A 1115 15.48 -26.69 -17.79
N ALA A 1116 15.71 -26.63 -16.47
CA ALA A 1116 16.74 -25.76 -15.87
C ALA A 1116 18.18 -26.07 -16.34
N ALA A 1117 18.50 -27.34 -16.65
CA ALA A 1117 19.81 -27.74 -17.17
C ALA A 1117 20.02 -27.42 -18.67
N LEU A 1118 18.94 -27.22 -19.45
CA LEU A 1118 19.02 -26.81 -20.85
C LEU A 1118 19.26 -25.29 -20.96
N ASP A 1119 18.65 -24.50 -20.09
CA ASP A 1119 18.80 -23.05 -20.05
C ASP A 1119 20.22 -22.63 -19.62
N ALA A 1120 20.82 -23.34 -18.65
CA ALA A 1120 22.22 -23.15 -18.27
C ALA A 1120 23.24 -23.58 -19.36
N LEU A 1121 22.84 -24.43 -20.31
CA LEU A 1121 23.67 -24.87 -21.44
C LEU A 1121 23.75 -23.78 -22.52
N ASP A 1122 22.66 -23.05 -22.74
CA ASP A 1122 22.56 -21.96 -23.71
C ASP A 1122 23.30 -20.70 -23.22
N GLU A 1123 23.23 -20.40 -21.90
CA GLU A 1123 24.05 -19.34 -21.28
C GLU A 1123 25.57 -19.63 -21.37
N TRP A 1124 25.98 -20.90 -21.29
CA TRP A 1124 27.39 -21.30 -21.43
C TRP A 1124 27.88 -21.21 -22.88
N GLU A 1125 27.04 -21.52 -23.87
CA GLU A 1125 27.34 -21.33 -25.30
C GLU A 1125 27.48 -19.84 -25.66
N GLU A 1126 26.67 -18.96 -25.05
CA GLU A 1126 26.78 -17.51 -25.23
C GLU A 1126 28.02 -16.90 -24.56
N LYS A 1127 28.35 -17.30 -23.33
CA LYS A 1127 29.62 -16.92 -22.65
C LYS A 1127 30.85 -17.40 -23.45
N ARG A 1128 30.78 -18.56 -24.11
CA ARG A 1128 31.82 -19.06 -25.01
C ARG A 1128 31.90 -18.24 -26.31
N GLY A 1129 30.77 -17.78 -26.85
CA GLY A 1129 30.71 -16.84 -27.98
C GLY A 1129 31.33 -15.47 -27.67
N ARG A 1130 31.11 -14.95 -26.45
CA ARG A 1130 31.72 -13.69 -25.97
C ARG A 1130 33.23 -13.81 -25.71
N ILE A 1131 33.77 -14.97 -25.34
CA ILE A 1131 35.22 -15.22 -25.21
C ILE A 1131 35.91 -15.41 -26.57
N VAL A 1132 35.25 -16.02 -27.57
CA VAL A 1132 35.81 -16.20 -28.93
C VAL A 1132 35.82 -14.88 -29.73
N ARG A 1133 35.00 -13.87 -29.35
CA ARG A 1133 34.99 -12.54 -30.00
C ARG A 1133 35.84 -11.47 -29.29
N ARG A 1134 36.49 -11.79 -28.16
CA ARG A 1134 37.58 -10.98 -27.57
C ARG A 1134 38.99 -11.48 -27.99
N ALA A 1135 39.09 -12.30 -29.05
CA ALA A 1135 40.34 -12.68 -29.73
C ALA A 1135 40.30 -12.33 -31.23
#